data_AF-A0A2E8WHZ1-F1
#
_entry.id   AF-A0A2E8WHZ1-F1
#
_cell.length_a   1.000
_cell.length_b   1.000
_cell.length_c   1.000
_cell.angle_alpha   90.00
_cell.angle_beta   90.00
_cell.angle_gamma   90.00
#
_symmetry.space_group_name_H-M   'P 1'
#
loop_
_entity.id
_entity.type
_entity.pdbx_description
1 polymer ?
#
loop_
_entity_poly.entity_id
_entity_poly.type
_entity_poly.pdbx_seq_one_letter_code
_entity_poly.pdbx_strand_id
1 'polypeptide(L)'
;MSKTLVTGGAGYVGSHTVEYLLELGRPVVVLDDLSTGHQEVVDLFTRLYGPELFAFERVDLRNLAATRDAFQKHRPSGIIDFAARSLVGESQEKPQDYFDTNVLGFWNLVRASEGLPLVKSTTAATYGDPTPEDLPLAETYQDCVIDQGRFEQSQLMPAAVSFESLLTWYDEMVSGEAALALTDRDRARLMIPTNVYGLTKLIDELILEKRWQAEQIPYTALRYFNVAGASESGLIGEDHDPETHLIPICYKAVLGQRSEVTIFGTDYGTEDGTAIRDYVSVYDLARAHVLCLDRMRDASGGYVYNLGTREGYSVREILDTAASVTGDAIPQLEGDRRAGDPERLIADASLIASELGWKATTPLKETMFRAWRWHSHNPHGFRPIQEERYNPFWQRWITFASQRGSRPWEGDREAGGDGPSVTSYEPTCYLCPGNTRTTGIVNPDYVHTYVFENDFPSLSGPDVPVSAVGAGYAARTSAGVCEVIVYSRDHSARMSTMPIDGIAHVVDAWVEAYDRLSALPEIEYVLIFENRGAVMGNSQLHPHGQVYAFGSIPDLMLREQIQMFEKSDFVAEALETELIDGRRVLHANDGFCAFVPFAAWMPYDICIAPRRAIGSLSEATDSERTDLAELLQAVLKGLDSLFDAPYQYSLALIQAPSDGQDRPFHAQIHITSLLRGPDIRKHVVGADIFGRSVNPSDPNITAAEIRRAMSQSTGMSEAGADVG
;
A
#
# COMPACT_ATOMS: atom_id res chain seq x y z
N MET A 1 -2.08 0.68 23.78
CA MET A 1 -1.03 1.66 23.45
C MET A 1 -1.66 3.03 23.33
N SER A 2 -0.89 4.11 23.48
CA SER A 2 -1.43 5.47 23.39
C SER A 2 -1.64 5.88 21.92
N LYS A 3 -2.76 6.53 21.60
CA LYS A 3 -3.11 6.91 20.22
C LYS A 3 -2.46 8.25 19.84
N THR A 4 -2.03 8.38 18.59
CA THR A 4 -1.70 9.67 17.98
C THR A 4 -2.90 10.17 17.20
N LEU A 5 -3.29 11.43 17.41
CA LEU A 5 -4.33 12.07 16.62
C LEU A 5 -3.69 12.79 15.44
N VAL A 6 -4.17 12.51 14.23
CA VAL A 6 -3.69 13.15 13.00
C VAL A 6 -4.86 13.87 12.34
N THR A 7 -4.81 15.20 12.26
CA THR A 7 -5.81 15.96 11.50
C THR A 7 -5.39 16.02 10.03
N GLY A 8 -6.35 16.09 9.10
CA GLY A 8 -6.01 16.11 7.66
C GLY A 8 -5.34 14.82 7.19
N GLY A 9 -5.50 13.73 7.94
CA GLY A 9 -4.81 12.46 7.72
C GLY A 9 -5.27 11.69 6.47
N ALA A 10 -6.32 12.15 5.80
CA ALA A 10 -6.77 11.60 4.52
C ALA A 10 -6.27 12.43 3.31
N GLY A 11 -5.58 13.54 3.54
CA GLY A 11 -4.89 14.34 2.51
C GLY A 11 -3.45 13.88 2.26
N TYR A 12 -2.74 14.54 1.34
CA TYR A 12 -1.44 14.10 0.83
C TYR A 12 -0.37 13.84 1.92
N VAL A 13 0.16 14.87 2.59
CA VAL A 13 1.22 14.66 3.61
C VAL A 13 0.69 13.91 4.83
N GLY A 14 -0.59 14.13 5.18
CA GLY A 14 -1.27 13.48 6.29
C GLY A 14 -1.31 11.97 6.13
N SER A 15 -1.70 11.46 4.97
CA SER A 15 -1.82 10.02 4.71
C SER A 15 -0.47 9.31 4.80
N HIS A 16 0.60 9.92 4.31
CA HIS A 16 1.96 9.35 4.42
C HIS A 16 2.46 9.33 5.87
N THR A 17 2.09 10.32 6.68
CA THR A 17 2.41 10.33 8.10
C THR A 17 1.59 9.28 8.87
N VAL A 18 0.33 9.09 8.51
CA VAL A 18 -0.53 8.02 9.04
C VAL A 18 0.05 6.64 8.67
N GLU A 19 0.40 6.40 7.41
CA GLU A 19 1.02 5.16 6.94
C GLU A 19 2.29 4.86 7.75
N TYR A 20 3.20 5.83 7.86
CA TYR A 20 4.44 5.67 8.62
C TYR A 20 4.21 5.35 10.11
N LEU A 21 3.23 5.99 10.77
CA LEU A 21 2.86 5.66 12.15
C LEU A 21 2.30 4.22 12.28
N LEU A 22 1.48 3.79 11.32
CA LEU A 22 0.85 2.48 11.32
C LEU A 22 1.85 1.36 11.01
N GLU A 23 2.83 1.60 10.14
CA GLU A 23 3.99 0.72 9.89
C GLU A 23 4.82 0.52 11.15
N LEU A 24 5.01 1.57 11.96
CA LEU A 24 5.64 1.50 13.28
C LEU A 24 4.76 0.79 14.33
N GLY A 25 3.56 0.32 13.97
CA GLY A 25 2.62 -0.33 14.88
C GLY A 25 1.99 0.61 15.90
N ARG A 26 2.00 1.92 15.65
CA ARG A 26 1.46 2.94 16.56
C ARG A 26 -0.01 3.20 16.22
N PRO A 27 -0.94 3.12 17.18
CA PRO A 27 -2.34 3.43 16.91
C PRO A 27 -2.56 4.89 16.52
N VAL A 28 -3.39 5.12 15.50
CA VAL A 28 -3.72 6.43 14.93
C VAL A 28 -5.23 6.64 14.94
N VAL A 29 -5.65 7.86 15.26
CA VAL A 29 -6.99 8.36 14.95
C VAL A 29 -6.88 9.54 13.98
N VAL A 30 -7.57 9.44 12.85
CA VAL A 30 -7.64 10.52 11.86
C VAL A 30 -8.90 11.35 12.06
N LEU A 31 -8.74 12.67 12.12
CA LEU A 31 -9.83 13.64 11.99
C LEU A 31 -9.74 14.33 10.62
N ASP A 32 -10.73 14.14 9.76
CA ASP A 32 -10.76 14.76 8.43
C ASP A 32 -12.21 14.99 8.00
N ASP A 33 -12.51 16.07 7.30
CA ASP A 33 -13.87 16.34 6.79
C ASP A 33 -14.08 15.80 5.36
N LEU A 34 -13.02 15.33 4.72
CA LEU A 34 -12.91 14.87 3.33
C LEU A 34 -13.21 15.98 2.32
N SER A 35 -12.93 17.24 2.68
CA SER A 35 -13.05 18.38 1.75
C SER A 35 -12.00 18.31 0.64
N THR A 36 -10.78 17.87 0.98
CA THR A 36 -9.65 17.64 0.06
C THR A 36 -8.93 16.32 0.31
N GLY A 37 -9.32 15.58 1.36
CA GLY A 37 -8.88 14.22 1.63
C GLY A 37 -9.77 13.16 0.98
N HIS A 38 -9.29 11.92 0.95
CA HIS A 38 -9.88 10.85 0.14
C HIS A 38 -10.44 9.70 1.00
N GLN A 39 -11.67 9.26 0.70
CA GLN A 39 -12.30 8.13 1.42
C GLN A 39 -11.57 6.81 1.13
N GLU A 40 -10.99 6.68 -0.05
CA GLU A 40 -10.20 5.54 -0.50
C GLU A 40 -8.99 5.29 0.40
N VAL A 41 -8.35 6.36 0.90
CA VAL A 41 -7.24 6.28 1.85
C VAL A 41 -7.72 5.76 3.22
N VAL A 42 -8.88 6.23 3.67
CA VAL A 42 -9.50 5.75 4.92
C VAL A 42 -9.87 4.27 4.82
N ASP A 43 -10.45 3.86 3.69
CA ASP A 43 -10.83 2.47 3.44
C ASP A 43 -9.59 1.56 3.36
N LEU A 44 -8.52 2.05 2.72
CA LEU A 44 -7.23 1.37 2.65
C LEU A 44 -6.65 1.11 4.06
N PHE A 45 -6.55 2.16 4.90
CA PHE A 45 -5.99 1.99 6.24
C PHE A 45 -6.88 1.14 7.15
N THR A 46 -8.19 1.28 7.03
CA THR A 46 -9.16 0.43 7.75
C THR A 46 -8.94 -1.04 7.40
N ARG A 47 -8.72 -1.33 6.12
CA ARG A 47 -8.52 -2.68 5.62
C ARG A 47 -7.15 -3.27 6.03
N LEU A 48 -6.07 -2.50 5.90
CA LEU A 48 -4.71 -2.99 6.18
C LEU A 48 -4.38 -3.10 7.68
N TYR A 49 -4.95 -2.22 8.51
CA TYR A 49 -4.54 -2.08 9.92
C TYR A 49 -5.64 -2.38 10.93
N GLY A 50 -6.90 -2.41 10.50
CA GLY A 50 -8.04 -2.72 11.35
C GLY A 50 -8.31 -1.68 12.45
N PRO A 51 -9.38 -1.90 13.25
CA PRO A 51 -9.84 -0.93 14.24
C PRO A 51 -8.92 -0.78 15.47
N GLU A 52 -8.00 -1.72 15.68
CA GLU A 52 -7.04 -1.69 16.79
C GLU A 52 -5.94 -0.64 16.58
N LEU A 53 -5.50 -0.46 15.33
CA LEU A 53 -4.45 0.48 14.97
C LEU A 53 -4.98 1.73 14.26
N PHE A 54 -6.09 1.66 13.55
CA PHE A 54 -6.61 2.78 12.78
C PHE A 54 -8.07 3.10 13.14
N ALA A 55 -8.34 4.38 13.38
CA ALA A 55 -9.69 4.91 13.53
C ALA A 55 -9.85 6.19 12.71
N PHE A 56 -11.06 6.42 12.23
CA PHE A 56 -11.43 7.61 11.47
C PHE A 56 -12.67 8.27 12.06
N GLU A 57 -12.63 9.58 12.22
CA GLU A 57 -13.81 10.40 12.53
C GLU A 57 -13.94 11.50 11.48
N ARG A 58 -15.11 11.55 10.84
CA ARG A 58 -15.41 12.63 9.90
C ARG A 58 -15.73 13.92 10.65
N VAL A 59 -14.74 14.81 10.79
CA VAL A 59 -14.84 16.02 11.63
C VAL A 59 -14.25 17.23 10.92
N ASP A 60 -15.05 18.29 10.86
CA ASP A 60 -14.59 19.64 10.54
C ASP A 60 -14.13 20.32 11.85
N LEU A 61 -12.87 20.75 11.92
CA LEU A 61 -12.28 21.36 13.11
C LEU A 61 -12.94 22.71 13.49
N ARG A 62 -13.68 23.35 12.58
CA ARG A 62 -14.51 24.52 12.91
C ARG A 62 -15.65 24.17 13.87
N ASN A 63 -16.02 22.88 13.95
CA ASN A 63 -16.95 22.37 14.95
C ASN A 63 -16.19 21.92 16.22
N LEU A 64 -16.06 22.84 17.17
CA LEU A 64 -15.41 22.57 18.46
C LEU A 64 -16.07 21.43 19.25
N ALA A 65 -17.40 21.30 19.20
CA ALA A 65 -18.11 20.25 19.95
C ALA A 65 -17.74 18.86 19.41
N ALA A 66 -17.82 18.67 18.08
CA ALA A 66 -17.42 17.42 17.44
C ALA A 66 -15.93 17.10 17.66
N THR A 67 -15.07 18.13 17.61
CA THR A 67 -13.65 17.96 17.91
C THR A 67 -13.45 17.47 19.34
N ARG A 68 -14.08 18.10 20.34
CA ARG A 68 -14.02 17.65 21.74
C ARG A 68 -14.55 16.24 21.95
N ASP A 69 -15.64 15.88 21.28
CA ASP A 69 -16.21 14.53 21.36
C ASP A 69 -15.21 13.49 20.83
N ALA A 70 -14.48 13.79 19.75
CA ALA A 70 -13.44 12.92 19.22
C ALA A 70 -12.26 12.74 20.20
N PHE A 71 -11.81 13.82 20.86
CA PHE A 71 -10.78 13.75 21.91
C PHE A 71 -11.24 12.90 23.10
N GLN A 72 -12.47 13.09 23.56
CA GLN A 72 -13.04 12.32 24.67
C GLN A 72 -13.17 10.83 24.32
N LYS A 73 -13.58 10.51 23.08
CA LYS A 73 -13.74 9.15 22.57
C LYS A 73 -12.41 8.41 22.45
N HIS A 74 -11.38 9.05 21.89
CA HIS A 74 -10.13 8.37 21.53
C HIS A 74 -8.97 8.57 22.51
N ARG A 75 -9.01 9.62 23.32
CA ARG A 75 -8.00 9.97 24.34
C ARG A 75 -6.56 9.88 23.80
N PRO A 76 -6.21 10.65 22.76
CA PRO A 76 -4.86 10.63 22.20
C PRO A 76 -3.83 11.17 23.21
N SER A 77 -2.54 10.86 23.01
CA SER A 77 -1.43 11.43 23.80
C SER A 77 -0.60 12.47 23.06
N GLY A 78 -0.90 12.72 21.79
CA GLY A 78 -0.14 13.62 20.95
C GLY A 78 -0.88 13.89 19.66
N ILE A 79 -0.58 15.03 19.05
CA ILE A 79 -1.27 15.54 17.88
C ILE A 79 -0.25 15.82 16.77
N ILE A 80 -0.57 15.42 15.55
CA ILE A 80 0.08 15.91 14.33
C ILE A 80 -0.99 16.58 13.48
N ASP A 81 -0.85 17.88 13.23
CA ASP A 81 -1.87 18.69 12.59
C ASP A 81 -1.49 19.04 11.14
N PHE A 82 -2.24 18.50 10.18
CA PHE A 82 -2.14 18.82 8.74
C PHE A 82 -3.38 19.54 8.19
N ALA A 83 -4.51 19.54 8.90
CA ALA A 83 -5.76 20.13 8.43
C ALA A 83 -5.60 21.63 8.15
N ALA A 84 -5.56 21.98 6.87
CA ALA A 84 -5.51 23.36 6.39
C ALA A 84 -5.79 23.41 4.89
N ARG A 85 -6.30 24.53 4.42
CA ARG A 85 -6.28 24.90 3.00
C ARG A 85 -4.88 25.39 2.63
N SER A 86 -4.39 25.00 1.44
CA SER A 86 -3.00 25.23 1.02
C SER A 86 -2.82 26.03 -0.28
N LEU A 87 -3.89 26.29 -1.04
CA LEU A 87 -3.75 26.93 -2.37
C LEU A 87 -3.54 28.45 -2.23
N VAL A 88 -2.31 28.89 -2.48
CA VAL A 88 -1.90 30.30 -2.38
C VAL A 88 -2.80 31.21 -3.21
N GLY A 89 -3.08 30.87 -4.46
CA GLY A 89 -3.92 31.67 -5.36
C GLY A 89 -5.35 31.84 -4.83
N GLU A 90 -5.98 30.76 -4.39
CA GLU A 90 -7.34 30.80 -3.85
C GLU A 90 -7.39 31.59 -2.52
N SER A 91 -6.33 31.54 -1.71
CA SER A 91 -6.27 32.28 -0.44
C SER A 91 -6.43 33.79 -0.61
N GLN A 92 -6.02 34.33 -1.76
CA GLN A 92 -6.14 35.75 -2.08
C GLN A 92 -7.56 36.12 -2.54
N GLU A 93 -8.27 35.18 -3.14
CA GLU A 93 -9.66 35.35 -3.61
C GLU A 93 -10.67 35.13 -2.47
N LYS A 94 -10.40 34.16 -1.58
CA LYS A 94 -11.29 33.74 -0.49
C LYS A 94 -10.58 33.76 0.89
N PRO A 95 -10.11 34.93 1.34
CA PRO A 95 -9.32 35.03 2.56
C PRO A 95 -10.04 34.56 3.83
N GLN A 96 -11.35 34.81 3.96
CA GLN A 96 -12.13 34.38 5.12
C GLN A 96 -12.13 32.86 5.26
N ASP A 97 -12.28 32.11 4.17
CA ASP A 97 -12.30 30.64 4.22
C ASP A 97 -10.95 30.09 4.74
N TYR A 98 -9.84 30.71 4.36
CA TYR A 98 -8.52 30.33 4.85
C TYR A 98 -8.36 30.67 6.32
N PHE A 99 -8.85 31.82 6.76
CA PHE A 99 -8.85 32.19 8.17
C PHE A 99 -9.70 31.22 9.02
N ASP A 100 -10.94 30.95 8.59
CA ASP A 100 -11.87 30.08 9.30
C ASP A 100 -11.36 28.63 9.38
N THR A 101 -10.82 28.09 8.27
CA THR A 101 -10.32 26.72 8.26
C THR A 101 -8.95 26.61 8.95
N ASN A 102 -7.98 27.45 8.59
CA ASN A 102 -6.61 27.29 9.08
C ASN A 102 -6.48 27.78 10.52
N VAL A 103 -7.00 28.97 10.82
CA VAL A 103 -6.78 29.63 12.12
C VAL A 103 -7.85 29.23 13.13
N LEU A 104 -9.13 29.43 12.82
CA LEU A 104 -10.22 29.08 13.75
C LEU A 104 -10.31 27.56 13.95
N GLY A 105 -10.17 26.77 12.88
CA GLY A 105 -10.10 25.31 12.97
C GLY A 105 -8.95 24.83 13.86
N PHE A 106 -7.74 25.35 13.64
CA PHE A 106 -6.59 25.03 14.49
C PHE A 106 -6.78 25.50 15.93
N TRP A 107 -7.35 26.69 16.15
CA TRP A 107 -7.63 27.17 17.50
C TRP A 107 -8.61 26.26 18.25
N ASN A 108 -9.65 25.77 17.57
CA ASN A 108 -10.56 24.78 18.15
C ASN A 108 -9.87 23.46 18.49
N LEU A 109 -8.92 23.00 17.64
CA LEU A 109 -8.09 21.83 17.93
C LEU A 109 -7.25 22.04 19.20
N VAL A 110 -6.57 23.19 19.32
CA VAL A 110 -5.78 23.54 20.51
C VAL A 110 -6.66 23.56 21.76
N ARG A 111 -7.86 24.15 21.69
CA ARG A 111 -8.81 24.17 22.81
C ARG A 111 -9.37 22.81 23.18
N ALA A 112 -9.50 21.89 22.22
CA ALA A 112 -9.95 20.52 22.45
C ALA A 112 -8.83 19.62 22.99
N SER A 113 -7.57 19.96 22.71
CA SER A 113 -6.40 19.16 23.08
C SER A 113 -6.11 19.10 24.58
N GLU A 114 -6.59 20.05 25.37
CA GLU A 114 -6.31 20.16 26.81
C GLU A 114 -4.81 20.10 27.17
N GLY A 115 -3.94 20.58 26.28
CA GLY A 115 -2.49 20.72 26.55
C GLY A 115 -1.62 19.55 26.10
N LEU A 116 -2.10 18.71 25.18
CA LEU A 116 -1.27 17.66 24.57
C LEU A 116 -0.14 18.22 23.70
N PRO A 117 1.00 17.51 23.60
CA PRO A 117 2.07 17.83 22.64
C PRO A 117 1.54 17.87 21.21
N LEU A 118 1.89 18.91 20.46
CA LEU A 118 1.39 19.14 19.11
C LEU A 118 2.52 19.41 18.11
N VAL A 119 2.56 18.62 17.03
CA VAL A 119 3.37 18.91 15.85
C VAL A 119 2.48 19.57 14.81
N LYS A 120 2.83 20.79 14.41
CA LYS A 120 2.06 21.61 13.48
C LYS A 120 2.78 21.68 12.14
N SER A 121 2.08 21.31 11.08
CA SER A 121 2.51 21.59 9.73
C SER A 121 2.31 23.08 9.38
N THR A 122 3.42 23.76 9.16
CA THR A 122 3.48 25.15 8.66
C THR A 122 4.17 25.16 7.29
N THR A 123 4.72 26.30 6.87
CA THR A 123 5.14 26.50 5.47
C THR A 123 6.28 27.50 5.34
N ALA A 124 7.12 27.31 4.33
CA ALA A 124 8.10 28.31 3.89
C ALA A 124 7.46 29.64 3.42
N ALA A 125 6.15 29.67 3.08
CA ALA A 125 5.46 30.91 2.74
C ALA A 125 5.40 31.93 3.91
N THR A 126 5.69 31.48 5.14
CA THR A 126 5.84 32.36 6.32
C THR A 126 7.06 33.29 6.22
N TYR A 127 7.99 33.02 5.30
CA TYR A 127 9.19 33.83 5.06
C TYR A 127 8.96 34.99 4.06
N GLY A 128 7.82 35.03 3.37
CA GLY A 128 7.50 36.11 2.45
C GLY A 128 8.37 36.11 1.20
N ASP A 129 8.98 37.26 0.89
CA ASP A 129 9.83 37.49 -0.28
C ASP A 129 11.30 37.69 0.13
N PRO A 130 12.06 36.60 0.38
CA PRO A 130 13.47 36.68 0.75
C PRO A 130 14.35 37.07 -0.43
N THR A 131 15.44 37.76 -0.14
CA THR A 131 16.48 38.12 -1.11
C THR A 131 17.56 37.04 -1.20
N PRO A 132 18.39 37.02 -2.26
CA PRO A 132 19.50 36.07 -2.36
C PRO A 132 20.48 36.10 -1.17
N GLU A 133 20.64 37.25 -0.51
CA GLU A 133 21.51 37.41 0.67
C GLU A 133 20.92 36.73 1.93
N ASP A 134 19.62 36.44 1.93
CA ASP A 134 18.91 35.78 3.03
C ASP A 134 19.02 34.24 2.98
N LEU A 135 19.56 33.69 1.89
CA LEU A 135 19.56 32.25 1.62
C LEU A 135 20.85 31.54 2.08
N PRO A 136 20.77 30.28 2.53
CA PRO A 136 19.54 29.51 2.76
C PRO A 136 18.73 30.03 3.97
N LEU A 137 17.41 29.85 3.95
CA LEU A 137 16.53 30.41 4.99
C LEU A 137 16.67 29.65 6.30
N ALA A 138 17.15 30.34 7.34
CA ALA A 138 17.16 29.86 8.71
C ALA A 138 15.87 30.25 9.46
N GLU A 139 15.54 29.52 10.52
CA GLU A 139 14.33 29.74 11.32
C GLU A 139 14.29 31.13 11.97
N THR A 140 15.47 31.71 12.22
CA THR A 140 15.67 33.05 12.79
C THR A 140 15.40 34.20 11.80
N TYR A 141 15.16 33.92 10.52
CA TYR A 141 15.00 34.94 9.48
C TYR A 141 13.97 36.02 9.86
N GLN A 142 12.80 35.61 10.37
CA GLN A 142 11.71 36.55 10.69
C GLN A 142 12.15 37.58 11.74
N ASP A 143 12.89 37.16 12.76
CA ASP A 143 13.41 38.06 13.78
C ASP A 143 14.49 38.98 13.21
N CYS A 144 15.39 38.44 12.39
CA CYS A 144 16.46 39.22 11.77
C CYS A 144 15.93 40.34 10.88
N VAL A 145 14.92 40.07 10.04
CA VAL A 145 14.39 41.09 9.12
C VAL A 145 13.62 42.19 9.84
N ILE A 146 12.92 41.85 10.93
CA ILE A 146 12.25 42.84 11.79
C ILE A 146 13.27 43.73 12.49
N ASP A 147 14.34 43.14 13.05
CA ASP A 147 15.38 43.90 13.73
C ASP A 147 16.16 44.83 12.77
N GLN A 148 16.17 44.49 11.48
CA GLN A 148 16.69 45.35 10.39
C GLN A 148 15.69 46.43 9.94
N GLY A 149 14.46 46.43 10.44
CA GLY A 149 13.40 47.36 10.03
C GLY A 149 12.82 47.08 8.64
N ARG A 150 12.96 45.85 8.11
CA ARG A 150 12.30 45.45 6.86
C ARG A 150 10.80 45.27 7.12
N PHE A 151 9.99 45.61 6.10
CA PHE A 151 8.52 45.44 6.09
C PHE A 151 7.75 46.34 7.06
N GLU A 152 7.90 47.67 6.94
CA GLU A 152 7.06 48.65 7.66
C GLU A 152 5.57 48.59 7.28
N GLN A 153 5.24 47.91 6.17
CA GLN A 153 3.88 47.68 5.69
C GLN A 153 3.74 46.20 5.29
N SER A 154 2.51 45.70 5.39
CA SER A 154 2.17 44.33 4.95
C SER A 154 2.49 44.10 3.48
N GLN A 155 3.10 42.95 3.19
CA GLN A 155 3.45 42.53 1.83
C GLN A 155 2.33 41.79 1.09
N LEU A 156 1.10 41.81 1.61
CA LEU A 156 -0.01 41.16 0.93
C LEU A 156 -0.20 41.77 -0.47
N MET A 157 0.07 40.96 -1.50
CA MET A 157 -0.19 41.25 -2.91
C MET A 157 -1.71 41.33 -3.15
N PRO A 158 -2.25 42.02 -4.20
CA PRO A 158 -3.61 42.56 -4.22
C PRO A 158 -4.66 41.56 -3.71
N ALA A 159 -5.00 41.73 -2.43
CA ALA A 159 -5.78 40.77 -1.67
C ALA A 159 -7.24 41.23 -1.60
N ALA A 160 -8.17 40.28 -1.59
CA ALA A 160 -9.57 40.56 -1.34
C ALA A 160 -9.86 41.08 0.09
N VAL A 161 -8.83 41.19 0.95
CA VAL A 161 -8.93 41.62 2.35
C VAL A 161 -7.77 42.54 2.74
N SER A 162 -8.01 43.48 3.66
CA SER A 162 -6.96 44.32 4.24
C SER A 162 -6.28 43.63 5.43
N PHE A 163 -5.02 43.98 5.70
CA PHE A 163 -4.29 43.48 6.87
C PHE A 163 -5.01 43.76 8.19
N GLU A 164 -5.57 44.97 8.36
CA GLU A 164 -6.34 45.35 9.55
C GLU A 164 -7.62 44.51 9.73
N SER A 165 -8.26 44.12 8.63
CA SER A 165 -9.43 43.23 8.67
C SER A 165 -9.05 41.84 9.19
N LEU A 166 -7.92 41.28 8.76
CA LEU A 166 -7.40 39.99 9.26
C LEU A 166 -7.08 40.06 10.75
N LEU A 167 -6.47 41.16 11.21
CA LEU A 167 -6.19 41.39 12.62
C LEU A 167 -7.48 41.51 13.44
N THR A 168 -8.51 42.16 12.89
CA THR A 168 -9.83 42.25 13.53
C THR A 168 -10.43 40.85 13.71
N TRP A 169 -10.37 39.99 12.68
CA TRP A 169 -10.86 38.60 12.81
C TRP A 169 -10.11 37.81 13.87
N TYR A 170 -8.79 38.00 13.97
CA TYR A 170 -7.99 37.39 15.03
C TYR A 170 -8.40 37.87 16.42
N ASP A 171 -8.48 39.19 16.62
CA ASP A 171 -8.84 39.79 17.91
C ASP A 171 -10.26 39.37 18.34
N GLU A 172 -11.20 39.22 17.40
CA GLU A 172 -12.53 38.68 17.65
C GLU A 172 -12.49 37.20 18.04
N MET A 173 -11.70 36.38 17.33
CA MET A 173 -11.57 34.94 17.57
C MET A 173 -10.99 34.63 18.96
N VAL A 174 -9.95 35.36 19.37
CA VAL A 174 -9.28 35.16 20.66
C VAL A 174 -9.85 36.04 21.78
N SER A 175 -11.01 36.65 21.55
CA SER A 175 -11.65 37.53 22.53
C SER A 175 -11.86 36.80 23.86
N GLY A 176 -11.27 37.35 24.93
CA GLY A 176 -11.26 36.74 26.27
C GLY A 176 -10.01 35.93 26.60
N GLU A 177 -9.12 35.67 25.65
CA GLU A 177 -7.86 34.93 25.82
C GLU A 177 -6.67 35.90 25.88
N ALA A 178 -6.48 36.56 27.02
CA ALA A 178 -5.46 37.61 27.17
C ALA A 178 -4.02 37.13 26.84
N ALA A 179 -3.74 35.85 27.02
CA ALA A 179 -2.45 35.24 26.67
C ALA A 179 -2.16 35.26 25.16
N LEU A 180 -3.20 35.32 24.31
CA LEU A 180 -3.09 35.30 22.86
C LEU A 180 -3.03 36.70 22.23
N ALA A 181 -3.06 37.77 23.01
CA ALA A 181 -3.00 39.14 22.50
C ALA A 181 -1.71 39.38 21.70
N LEU A 182 -1.82 39.97 20.50
CA LEU A 182 -0.68 40.28 19.63
C LEU A 182 0.09 41.49 20.16
N THR A 183 1.40 41.32 20.30
CA THR A 183 2.37 42.39 20.58
C THR A 183 2.73 43.14 19.30
N ASP A 184 3.41 44.27 19.42
CA ASP A 184 3.92 45.01 18.26
C ASP A 184 4.89 44.16 17.42
N ARG A 185 5.69 43.29 18.07
CA ARG A 185 6.59 42.36 17.38
C ARG A 185 5.82 41.28 16.61
N ASP A 186 4.73 40.76 17.18
CA ASP A 186 3.87 39.79 16.49
C ASP A 186 3.22 40.42 15.25
N ARG A 187 2.73 41.66 15.38
CA ARG A 187 2.16 42.42 14.26
C ARG A 187 3.20 42.65 13.16
N ALA A 188 4.45 42.95 13.52
CA ALA A 188 5.55 43.07 12.55
C ALA A 188 5.86 41.74 11.85
N ARG A 189 5.87 40.60 12.56
CA ARG A 189 6.03 39.26 11.94
C ARG A 189 4.93 38.98 10.93
N LEU A 190 3.68 39.32 11.25
CA LEU A 190 2.54 39.13 10.36
C LEU A 190 2.55 40.01 9.10
N MET A 191 3.42 41.04 9.03
CA MET A 191 3.61 41.82 7.80
C MET A 191 4.53 41.13 6.78
N ILE A 192 5.30 40.10 7.19
CA ILE A 192 6.28 39.40 6.35
C ILE A 192 5.63 38.58 5.22
N PRO A 193 4.61 37.72 5.47
CA PRO A 193 4.07 36.87 4.41
C PRO A 193 3.43 37.68 3.27
N THR A 194 3.61 37.20 2.03
CA THR A 194 3.10 37.87 0.82
C THR A 194 1.67 37.46 0.45
N ASN A 195 1.13 36.46 1.13
CA ASN A 195 -0.19 35.90 0.87
C ASN A 195 -0.91 35.44 2.14
N VAL A 196 -2.24 35.33 2.03
CA VAL A 196 -3.12 34.98 3.15
C VAL A 196 -2.84 33.59 3.69
N TYR A 197 -2.54 32.60 2.82
CA TYR A 197 -2.14 31.26 3.27
C TYR A 197 -0.92 31.31 4.21
N GLY A 198 0.19 31.93 3.78
CA GLY A 198 1.40 32.09 4.59
C GLY A 198 1.14 32.85 5.89
N LEU A 199 0.29 33.89 5.84
CA LEU A 199 -0.13 34.64 7.02
C LEU A 199 -0.90 33.77 8.02
N THR A 200 -1.89 33.00 7.58
CA THR A 200 -2.65 32.10 8.48
C THR A 200 -1.76 31.06 9.15
N LYS A 201 -0.78 30.51 8.42
CA LYS A 201 0.19 29.56 8.99
C LYS A 201 1.13 30.22 10.00
N LEU A 202 1.49 31.47 9.80
CA LEU A 202 2.27 32.22 10.79
C LEU A 202 1.44 32.56 12.03
N ILE A 203 0.14 32.82 11.90
CA ILE A 203 -0.77 32.94 13.05
C ILE A 203 -0.78 31.64 13.87
N ASP A 204 -0.85 30.47 13.23
CA ASP A 204 -0.79 29.19 13.94
C ASP A 204 0.49 29.06 14.80
N GLU A 205 1.64 29.49 14.26
CA GLU A 205 2.92 29.52 15.00
C GLU A 205 2.86 30.47 16.21
N LEU A 206 2.28 31.67 16.04
CA LEU A 206 2.15 32.63 17.14
C LEU A 206 1.21 32.13 18.25
N ILE A 207 0.12 31.44 17.89
CA ILE A 207 -0.78 30.80 18.86
C ILE A 207 -0.01 29.78 19.68
N LEU A 208 0.79 28.93 19.03
CA LEU A 208 1.62 27.93 19.70
C LEU A 208 2.67 28.56 20.62
N GLU A 209 3.39 29.57 20.12
CA GLU A 209 4.41 30.28 20.88
C GLU A 209 3.83 30.93 22.15
N LYS A 210 2.70 31.62 22.02
CA LYS A 210 2.02 32.27 23.15
C LYS A 210 1.48 31.26 24.15
N ARG A 211 0.95 30.12 23.69
CA ARG A 211 0.50 29.03 24.56
C ARG A 211 1.67 28.40 25.31
N TRP A 212 2.81 28.21 24.67
CA TRP A 212 4.03 27.80 25.37
C TRP A 212 4.42 28.81 26.45
N GLN A 213 4.47 30.10 26.12
CA GLN A 213 4.82 31.16 27.09
C GLN A 213 3.87 31.21 28.29
N ALA A 214 2.56 31.01 28.07
CA ALA A 214 1.56 31.10 29.13
C ALA A 214 1.36 29.79 29.93
N GLU A 215 1.40 28.64 29.26
CA GLU A 215 0.92 27.35 29.79
C GLU A 215 1.96 26.22 29.70
N GLN A 216 3.11 26.47 29.06
CA GLN A 216 4.19 25.49 28.86
C GLN A 216 3.72 24.21 28.14
N ILE A 217 2.77 24.36 27.20
CA ILE A 217 2.28 23.27 26.36
C ILE A 217 3.29 22.99 25.25
N PRO A 218 3.86 21.77 25.15
CA PRO A 218 4.89 21.46 24.17
C PRO A 218 4.37 21.57 22.74
N TYR A 219 5.18 22.11 21.84
CA TYR A 219 4.87 22.13 20.42
C TYR A 219 6.10 22.04 19.53
N THR A 220 5.90 21.61 18.29
CA THR A 220 6.86 21.79 17.20
C THR A 220 6.15 22.35 15.97
N ALA A 221 6.63 23.46 15.42
CA ALA A 221 6.18 23.98 14.13
C ALA A 221 7.18 23.58 13.02
N LEU A 222 6.69 22.96 11.96
CA LEU A 222 7.50 22.44 10.87
C LEU A 222 7.24 23.23 9.59
N ARG A 223 8.20 24.08 9.22
CA ARG A 223 8.18 24.89 7.99
C ARG A 223 8.80 24.08 6.86
N TYR A 224 7.98 23.41 6.07
CA TYR A 224 8.48 22.72 4.87
C TYR A 224 8.26 23.54 3.60
N PHE A 225 9.06 23.21 2.58
CA PHE A 225 9.14 23.90 1.30
C PHE A 225 8.23 23.21 0.29
N ASN A 226 8.76 22.66 -0.81
CA ASN A 226 7.96 21.90 -1.76
C ASN A 226 8.02 20.44 -1.40
N VAL A 227 6.87 19.80 -1.37
CA VAL A 227 6.75 18.37 -1.06
C VAL A 227 6.54 17.61 -2.34
N ALA A 228 7.16 16.44 -2.46
CA ALA A 228 6.96 15.57 -3.60
C ALA A 228 7.11 14.10 -3.22
N GLY A 229 6.68 13.21 -4.11
CA GLY A 229 6.80 11.77 -3.93
C GLY A 229 5.48 11.07 -3.66
N ALA A 230 5.56 9.77 -3.45
CA ALA A 230 4.44 8.93 -3.06
C ALA A 230 4.97 7.80 -2.17
N SER A 231 4.07 7.03 -1.58
CA SER A 231 4.43 5.86 -0.79
C SER A 231 5.19 4.82 -1.61
N GLU A 232 6.10 4.11 -0.95
CA GLU A 232 6.82 2.98 -1.51
C GLU A 232 5.89 1.85 -1.96
N SER A 233 4.76 1.69 -1.27
CA SER A 233 3.70 0.74 -1.65
C SER A 233 3.04 1.11 -2.98
N GLY A 234 3.12 2.37 -3.40
CA GLY A 234 2.40 2.91 -4.55
C GLY A 234 0.87 2.92 -4.37
N LEU A 235 0.37 2.78 -3.13
CA LEU A 235 -1.07 2.79 -2.83
C LEU A 235 -1.61 4.18 -2.46
N ILE A 236 -0.76 5.05 -1.90
CA ILE A 236 -1.08 6.45 -1.61
C ILE A 236 -0.09 7.38 -2.31
N GLY A 237 -0.58 8.55 -2.72
CA GLY A 237 0.16 9.56 -3.46
C GLY A 237 -0.57 10.89 -3.47
N GLU A 238 -0.18 11.78 -4.38
CA GLU A 238 -0.66 13.15 -4.44
C GLU A 238 -1.86 13.29 -5.38
N ASP A 239 -3.02 13.67 -4.84
CA ASP A 239 -4.23 13.87 -5.62
C ASP A 239 -4.96 15.16 -5.22
N HIS A 240 -4.78 16.20 -6.04
CA HIS A 240 -5.39 17.50 -5.86
C HIS A 240 -6.27 17.91 -7.06
N ASP A 241 -7.40 18.54 -6.74
CA ASP A 241 -8.29 19.17 -7.71
C ASP A 241 -8.67 20.59 -7.27
N PRO A 242 -8.18 21.65 -7.95
CA PRO A 242 -7.24 21.61 -9.06
C PRO A 242 -5.81 21.29 -8.59
N GLU A 243 -5.01 20.71 -9.49
CA GLU A 243 -3.59 20.47 -9.26
C GLU A 243 -2.74 21.70 -9.61
N THR A 244 -1.89 22.13 -8.67
CA THR A 244 -1.08 23.35 -8.78
C THR A 244 0.43 23.11 -8.65
N HIS A 245 0.84 21.92 -8.19
CA HIS A 245 2.24 21.58 -7.99
C HIS A 245 2.91 21.13 -9.29
N LEU A 246 4.18 21.50 -9.45
CA LEU A 246 4.91 21.34 -10.72
C LEU A 246 5.06 19.87 -11.13
N ILE A 247 5.41 18.99 -10.19
CA ILE A 247 5.72 17.58 -10.47
C ILE A 247 4.46 16.82 -10.95
N PRO A 248 3.33 16.84 -10.22
CA PRO A 248 2.07 16.26 -10.73
C PRO A 248 1.61 16.88 -12.05
N ILE A 249 1.79 18.19 -12.26
CA ILE A 249 1.47 18.84 -13.54
C ILE A 249 2.28 18.24 -14.71
N CYS A 250 3.57 17.94 -14.51
CA CYS A 250 4.39 17.26 -15.50
C CYS A 250 3.80 15.89 -15.87
N TYR A 251 3.37 15.11 -14.86
CA TYR A 251 2.77 13.80 -15.10
C TYR A 251 1.40 13.88 -15.76
N LYS A 252 0.56 14.85 -15.39
CA LYS A 252 -0.71 15.11 -16.09
C LYS A 252 -0.49 15.44 -17.57
N ALA A 253 0.61 16.12 -17.91
CA ALA A 253 0.97 16.39 -19.31
C ALA A 253 1.38 15.11 -20.06
N VAL A 254 2.23 14.28 -19.47
CA VAL A 254 2.65 12.98 -20.04
C VAL A 254 1.46 12.03 -20.23
N LEU A 255 0.54 12.00 -19.26
CA LEU A 255 -0.67 11.19 -19.30
C LEU A 255 -1.76 11.74 -20.25
N GLY A 256 -1.49 12.84 -20.97
CA GLY A 256 -2.42 13.45 -21.92
C GLY A 256 -3.64 14.14 -21.29
N GLN A 257 -3.60 14.40 -19.99
CA GLN A 257 -4.68 15.07 -19.23
C GLN A 257 -4.53 16.59 -19.26
N ARG A 258 -3.35 17.06 -19.62
CA ARG A 258 -2.99 18.46 -19.84
C ARG A 258 -2.22 18.55 -21.14
N SER A 259 -2.43 19.62 -21.91
CA SER A 259 -1.69 19.82 -23.16
C SER A 259 -0.19 20.08 -22.93
N GLU A 260 0.15 20.84 -21.88
CA GLU A 260 1.50 21.35 -21.64
C GLU A 260 1.69 21.91 -20.22
N VAL A 261 2.95 21.95 -19.79
CA VAL A 261 3.44 22.57 -18.55
C VAL A 261 3.88 24.01 -18.84
N THR A 262 3.43 24.97 -18.04
CA THR A 262 3.88 26.36 -18.18
C THR A 262 5.05 26.65 -17.23
N ILE A 263 6.17 27.09 -17.79
CA ILE A 263 7.33 27.64 -17.06
C ILE A 263 7.05 29.13 -16.85
N PHE A 264 6.81 29.53 -15.60
CA PHE A 264 6.51 30.92 -15.26
C PHE A 264 7.81 31.69 -15.00
N GLY A 265 8.26 32.44 -16.01
CA GLY A 265 9.50 33.22 -15.97
C GLY A 265 10.75 32.43 -16.36
N THR A 266 11.51 33.00 -17.29
CA THR A 266 12.78 32.44 -17.82
C THR A 266 13.94 33.46 -17.79
N ASP A 267 13.74 34.55 -17.06
CA ASP A 267 14.66 35.68 -16.93
C ASP A 267 15.12 35.92 -15.49
N TYR A 268 14.90 34.96 -14.58
CA TYR A 268 15.41 35.02 -13.20
C TYR A 268 16.96 35.02 -13.18
N GLY A 269 17.57 35.53 -12.11
CA GLY A 269 19.02 35.54 -11.90
C GLY A 269 19.65 34.17 -11.59
N THR A 270 18.95 33.08 -11.91
CA THR A 270 19.40 31.70 -11.75
C THR A 270 20.20 31.22 -12.96
N GLU A 271 20.86 30.07 -12.82
CA GLU A 271 21.77 29.51 -13.81
C GLU A 271 21.09 29.22 -15.17
N ASP A 272 19.82 28.82 -15.15
CA ASP A 272 19.02 28.50 -16.34
C ASP A 272 17.91 29.52 -16.62
N GLY A 273 17.82 30.57 -15.80
CA GLY A 273 16.81 31.62 -15.87
C GLY A 273 15.45 31.27 -15.24
N THR A 274 15.27 30.06 -14.71
CA THR A 274 14.01 29.63 -14.07
C THR A 274 14.10 29.58 -12.55
N ALA A 275 12.95 29.69 -11.87
CA ALA A 275 12.92 29.73 -10.42
C ALA A 275 13.45 28.43 -9.77
N ILE A 276 14.16 28.56 -8.65
CA ILE A 276 14.76 27.44 -7.91
C ILE A 276 13.99 27.18 -6.61
N ARG A 277 13.71 25.90 -6.35
CA ARG A 277 12.89 25.45 -5.22
C ARG A 277 13.51 24.21 -4.56
N ASP A 278 13.37 24.12 -3.25
CA ASP A 278 13.74 22.92 -2.47
C ASP A 278 12.56 21.94 -2.44
N TYR A 279 12.80 20.71 -2.93
CA TYR A 279 11.84 19.61 -3.02
C TYR A 279 12.23 18.49 -2.06
N VAL A 280 11.44 18.29 -1.01
CA VAL A 280 11.63 17.24 -0.01
C VAL A 280 10.64 16.11 -0.22
N SER A 281 11.12 14.88 -0.05
CA SER A 281 10.30 13.67 -0.09
C SER A 281 9.22 13.70 1.00
N VAL A 282 7.99 13.39 0.63
CA VAL A 282 6.85 13.24 1.56
C VAL A 282 7.12 12.17 2.64
N TYR A 283 7.90 11.14 2.31
CA TYR A 283 8.33 10.13 3.26
C TYR A 283 9.29 10.70 4.33
N ASP A 284 10.26 11.51 3.92
CA ASP A 284 11.20 12.15 4.85
C ASP A 284 10.48 13.18 5.74
N LEU A 285 9.44 13.84 5.23
CA LEU A 285 8.55 14.67 6.04
C LEU A 285 7.77 13.86 7.07
N ALA A 286 7.15 12.75 6.69
CA ALA A 286 6.44 11.87 7.63
C ALA A 286 7.34 11.46 8.79
N ARG A 287 8.60 11.08 8.50
CA ARG A 287 9.62 10.78 9.50
C ARG A 287 9.91 11.96 10.42
N ALA A 288 10.05 13.17 9.89
CA ALA A 288 10.28 14.38 10.68
C ALA A 288 9.15 14.62 11.70
N HIS A 289 7.89 14.51 11.26
CA HIS A 289 6.73 14.77 12.12
C HIS A 289 6.69 13.80 13.30
N VAL A 290 6.91 12.51 13.06
CA VAL A 290 6.93 11.49 14.12
C VAL A 290 8.11 11.71 15.06
N LEU A 291 9.30 12.03 14.53
CA LEU A 291 10.48 12.29 15.33
C LEU A 291 10.30 13.51 16.25
N CYS A 292 9.70 14.59 15.76
CA CYS A 292 9.39 15.77 16.57
C CYS A 292 8.33 15.48 17.64
N LEU A 293 7.33 14.65 17.34
CA LEU A 293 6.36 14.24 18.35
C LEU A 293 7.02 13.41 19.47
N ASP A 294 7.89 12.47 19.10
CA ASP A 294 8.64 11.65 20.06
C ASP A 294 9.59 12.51 20.91
N ARG A 295 10.28 13.48 20.29
CA ARG A 295 11.14 14.44 20.99
C ARG A 295 10.44 15.17 22.13
N MET A 296 9.18 15.57 21.93
CA MET A 296 8.40 16.28 22.95
C MET A 296 7.94 15.39 24.11
N ARG A 297 7.90 14.06 23.92
CA ARG A 297 7.66 13.11 25.01
C ARG A 297 8.85 13.06 25.97
N ASP A 298 10.06 13.17 25.43
CA ASP A 298 11.29 13.06 26.20
C ASP A 298 11.77 14.41 26.76
N ALA A 299 11.56 15.49 26.01
CA ALA A 299 11.89 16.84 26.46
C ALA A 299 10.89 17.88 25.94
N SER A 300 10.07 18.37 26.88
CA SER A 300 9.09 19.43 26.67
C SER A 300 9.76 20.73 26.21
N GLY A 301 9.17 21.40 25.23
CA GLY A 301 9.67 22.64 24.66
C GLY A 301 8.77 23.16 23.55
N GLY A 302 9.05 24.40 23.12
CA GLY A 302 8.56 24.97 21.87
C GLY A 302 9.67 24.97 20.83
N TYR A 303 9.44 24.30 19.70
CA TYR A 303 10.44 24.13 18.64
C TYR A 303 9.90 24.65 17.31
N VAL A 304 10.79 25.19 16.48
CA VAL A 304 10.50 25.56 15.09
C VAL A 304 11.63 25.00 14.25
N TYR A 305 11.29 24.24 13.21
CA TYR A 305 12.28 23.66 12.30
C TYR A 305 11.89 23.86 10.84
N ASN A 306 12.88 24.12 10.01
CA ASN A 306 12.79 24.00 8.58
C ASN A 306 12.99 22.55 8.15
N LEU A 307 12.15 22.10 7.23
CA LEU A 307 12.33 20.81 6.57
C LEU A 307 12.56 21.04 5.07
N GLY A 308 13.75 20.68 4.63
CA GLY A 308 14.18 20.75 3.25
C GLY A 308 15.48 19.99 3.06
N THR A 309 15.91 19.91 1.81
CA THR A 309 17.12 19.19 1.41
C THR A 309 18.38 20.04 1.53
N ARG A 310 18.23 21.37 1.62
CA ARG A 310 19.29 22.39 1.43
C ARG A 310 19.82 22.45 0.00
N GLU A 311 19.24 21.68 -0.90
CA GLU A 311 19.49 21.70 -2.32
C GLU A 311 18.30 22.37 -3.01
N GLY A 312 18.57 23.14 -4.06
CA GLY A 312 17.54 23.79 -4.86
C GLY A 312 17.59 23.24 -6.28
N TYR A 313 16.41 23.00 -6.85
CA TYR A 313 16.25 22.55 -8.22
C TYR A 313 15.47 23.61 -9.00
N SER A 314 15.99 23.97 -10.17
CA SER A 314 15.32 24.85 -11.13
C SER A 314 14.10 24.16 -11.75
N VAL A 315 13.19 24.95 -12.33
CA VAL A 315 12.03 24.39 -13.04
C VAL A 315 12.47 23.47 -14.17
N ARG A 316 13.52 23.82 -14.94
CA ARG A 316 13.99 22.95 -16.03
C ARG A 316 14.61 21.65 -15.52
N GLU A 317 15.35 21.67 -14.41
CA GLU A 317 15.87 20.44 -13.81
C GLU A 317 14.75 19.49 -13.36
N ILE A 318 13.63 20.04 -12.86
CA ILE A 318 12.44 19.23 -12.55
C ILE A 318 11.85 18.61 -13.81
N LEU A 319 11.72 19.37 -14.90
CA LEU A 319 11.17 18.85 -16.16
C LEU A 319 12.08 17.80 -16.81
N ASP A 320 13.40 18.01 -16.77
CA ASP A 320 14.40 17.04 -17.23
C ASP A 320 14.37 15.76 -16.39
N THR A 321 14.21 15.89 -15.07
CA THR A 321 14.07 14.74 -14.17
C THR A 321 12.76 14.00 -14.43
N ALA A 322 11.66 14.71 -14.64
CA ALA A 322 10.38 14.12 -15.02
C ALA A 322 10.52 13.33 -16.33
N ALA A 323 11.14 13.91 -17.37
CA ALA A 323 11.38 13.23 -18.63
C ALA A 323 12.23 11.95 -18.47
N SER A 324 13.27 12.00 -17.63
CA SER A 324 14.09 10.83 -17.33
C SER A 324 13.32 9.73 -16.58
N VAL A 325 12.37 10.10 -15.73
CA VAL A 325 11.59 9.17 -14.90
C VAL A 325 10.45 8.53 -15.69
N THR A 326 9.77 9.31 -16.53
CA THR A 326 8.66 8.82 -17.37
C THR A 326 9.15 8.08 -18.61
N GLY A 327 10.34 8.43 -19.11
CA GLY A 327 10.83 7.98 -20.42
C GLY A 327 10.27 8.78 -21.59
N ASP A 328 9.45 9.80 -21.33
CA ASP A 328 8.77 10.63 -22.31
C ASP A 328 9.14 12.10 -22.17
N ALA A 329 9.17 12.83 -23.28
CA ALA A 329 9.38 14.28 -23.24
C ALA A 329 8.19 15.00 -22.57
N ILE A 330 8.47 16.02 -21.76
CA ILE A 330 7.42 16.84 -21.11
C ILE A 330 7.02 17.98 -22.05
N PRO A 331 5.76 18.04 -22.53
CA PRO A 331 5.28 19.17 -23.32
C PRO A 331 5.28 20.44 -22.46
N GLN A 332 5.92 21.52 -22.93
CA GLN A 332 6.17 22.72 -22.13
C GLN A 332 6.07 24.02 -22.94
N LEU A 333 5.71 25.12 -22.27
CA LEU A 333 5.69 26.49 -22.82
C LEU A 333 6.26 27.49 -21.80
N GLU A 334 6.86 28.58 -22.31
CA GLU A 334 7.34 29.69 -21.47
C GLU A 334 6.25 30.76 -21.32
N GLY A 335 6.00 31.20 -20.09
CA GLY A 335 5.03 32.24 -19.75
C GLY A 335 5.62 33.32 -18.84
N ASP A 336 4.83 34.37 -18.59
CA ASP A 336 5.24 35.48 -17.72
C ASP A 336 5.49 35.01 -16.27
N ARG A 337 6.33 35.75 -15.53
CA ARG A 337 6.52 35.53 -14.09
C ARG A 337 5.20 35.66 -13.34
N ARG A 338 5.05 34.85 -12.28
CA ARG A 338 4.00 35.06 -11.29
C ARG A 338 4.44 36.16 -10.31
N ALA A 339 3.55 37.10 -10.03
CA ALA A 339 3.84 38.17 -9.08
C ALA A 339 4.06 37.57 -7.67
N GLY A 340 5.18 37.92 -7.04
CA GLY A 340 5.54 37.44 -5.70
C GLY A 340 6.21 36.07 -5.65
N ASP A 341 6.51 35.44 -6.80
CA ASP A 341 7.31 34.21 -6.82
C ASP A 341 8.80 34.55 -6.65
N PRO A 342 9.45 34.13 -5.54
CA PRO A 342 10.85 34.43 -5.31
C PRO A 342 11.74 33.69 -6.31
N GLU A 343 12.91 34.25 -6.59
CA GLU A 343 13.90 33.64 -7.48
C GLU A 343 14.39 32.28 -6.95
N ARG A 344 14.80 32.24 -5.69
CA ARG A 344 15.30 31.04 -4.99
C ARG A 344 14.57 30.92 -3.66
N LEU A 345 14.17 29.69 -3.32
CA LEU A 345 13.55 29.38 -2.04
C LEU A 345 14.10 28.05 -1.53
N ILE A 346 15.10 28.11 -0.66
CA ILE A 346 15.88 26.96 -0.16
C ILE A 346 15.95 26.98 1.37
N ALA A 347 15.71 25.82 1.98
CA ALA A 347 15.73 25.67 3.43
C ALA A 347 17.16 25.59 3.98
N ASP A 348 17.42 26.21 5.13
CA ASP A 348 18.48 25.73 6.02
C ASP A 348 17.89 24.76 7.05
N ALA A 349 18.08 23.47 6.82
CA ALA A 349 17.66 22.40 7.73
C ALA A 349 18.74 22.00 8.76
N SER A 350 19.77 22.83 8.97
CA SER A 350 20.88 22.51 9.88
C SER A 350 20.44 22.36 11.33
N LEU A 351 19.42 23.11 11.75
CA LEU A 351 18.96 23.11 13.14
C LEU A 351 18.39 21.73 13.54
N ILE A 352 17.39 21.23 12.80
CA ILE A 352 16.80 19.91 13.08
C ILE A 352 17.81 18.76 12.90
N ALA A 353 18.76 18.89 11.96
CA ALA A 353 19.83 17.92 11.80
C ALA A 353 20.73 17.86 13.04
N SER A 354 21.07 19.02 13.62
CA SER A 354 21.90 19.08 14.82
C SER A 354 21.19 18.59 16.08
N GLU A 355 19.88 18.85 16.21
CA GLU A 355 19.13 18.54 17.43
C GLU A 355 18.52 17.13 17.43
N LEU A 356 18.07 16.64 16.27
CA LEU A 356 17.35 15.37 16.13
C LEU A 356 18.04 14.36 15.20
N GLY A 357 19.13 14.75 14.54
CA GLY A 357 19.80 13.89 13.55
C GLY A 357 18.99 13.70 12.27
N TRP A 358 17.92 14.48 12.07
CA TRP A 358 17.08 14.36 10.87
C TRP A 358 17.77 15.00 9.67
N LYS A 359 17.73 14.29 8.53
CA LYS A 359 18.14 14.80 7.23
C LYS A 359 17.24 14.16 6.17
N ALA A 360 16.89 14.93 5.14
CA ALA A 360 16.32 14.35 3.93
C ALA A 360 17.31 13.32 3.33
N THR A 361 16.83 12.12 3.08
CA THR A 361 17.66 11.00 2.60
C THR A 361 17.26 10.53 1.21
N THR A 362 16.04 10.84 0.76
CA THR A 362 15.54 10.40 -0.55
C THR A 362 16.00 11.38 -1.64
N PRO A 363 16.74 10.92 -2.67
CA PRO A 363 17.13 11.78 -3.79
C PRO A 363 15.94 12.21 -4.66
N LEU A 364 16.02 13.39 -5.29
CA LEU A 364 14.94 13.94 -6.13
C LEU A 364 14.44 12.94 -7.18
N LYS A 365 15.35 12.29 -7.92
CA LYS A 365 14.98 11.34 -8.98
C LYS A 365 14.15 10.18 -8.44
N GLU A 366 14.48 9.68 -7.25
CA GLU A 366 13.73 8.61 -6.60
C GLU A 366 12.38 9.12 -6.08
N THR A 367 12.35 10.29 -5.45
CA THR A 367 11.11 10.96 -5.04
C THR A 367 10.15 11.10 -6.23
N MET A 368 10.64 11.62 -7.36
CA MET A 368 9.86 11.77 -8.58
C MET A 368 9.46 10.42 -9.18
N PHE A 369 10.32 9.40 -9.15
CA PHE A 369 9.98 8.05 -9.59
C PHE A 369 8.83 7.44 -8.78
N ARG A 370 8.85 7.55 -7.45
CA ARG A 370 7.75 7.09 -6.59
C ARG A 370 6.44 7.79 -6.95
N ALA A 371 6.48 9.12 -7.14
CA ALA A 371 5.31 9.88 -7.59
C ALA A 371 4.80 9.43 -8.97
N TRP A 372 5.70 9.26 -9.95
CA TRP A 372 5.33 8.78 -11.28
C TRP A 372 4.67 7.40 -11.22
N ARG A 373 5.25 6.47 -10.46
CA ARG A 373 4.67 5.13 -10.25
C ARG A 373 3.26 5.22 -9.67
N TRP A 374 2.97 6.16 -8.77
CA TRP A 374 1.60 6.33 -8.30
C TRP A 374 0.67 6.92 -9.38
N HIS A 375 1.08 8.00 -10.06
CA HIS A 375 0.25 8.67 -11.08
C HIS A 375 0.01 7.81 -12.33
N SER A 376 0.99 7.02 -12.78
CA SER A 376 0.86 6.14 -13.95
C SER A 376 -0.19 5.05 -13.72
N HIS A 377 -0.33 4.59 -12.47
CA HIS A 377 -1.32 3.59 -12.08
C HIS A 377 -2.65 4.19 -11.63
N ASN A 378 -2.65 5.44 -11.17
CA ASN A 378 -3.82 6.19 -10.73
C ASN A 378 -3.96 7.47 -11.56
N PRO A 379 -4.13 7.37 -12.90
CA PRO A 379 -4.13 8.55 -13.76
C PRO A 379 -5.24 9.54 -13.39
N HIS A 380 -6.34 9.07 -12.83
CA HIS A 380 -7.47 9.90 -12.43
C HIS A 380 -7.61 10.04 -10.91
N GLY A 381 -6.49 9.93 -10.19
CA GLY A 381 -6.48 10.07 -8.74
C GLY A 381 -7.11 8.89 -8.01
N PHE A 382 -7.50 9.12 -6.76
CA PHE A 382 -8.22 8.15 -5.96
C PHE A 382 -9.62 7.94 -6.54
N ARG A 383 -9.92 6.68 -6.89
CA ARG A 383 -11.24 6.26 -7.33
C ARG A 383 -11.45 4.79 -7.04
N PRO A 384 -12.70 4.36 -6.81
CA PRO A 384 -12.97 2.94 -6.70
C PRO A 384 -12.75 2.27 -8.06
N ILE A 385 -12.10 1.10 -8.04
CA ILE A 385 -11.83 0.33 -9.25
C ILE A 385 -13.14 -0.21 -9.80
N GLN A 386 -13.44 0.19 -11.03
CA GLN A 386 -14.56 -0.31 -11.81
C GLN A 386 -14.11 -0.52 -13.26
N GLU A 387 -13.54 -1.69 -13.54
CA GLU A 387 -12.97 -2.03 -14.84
C GLU A 387 -12.94 -3.54 -15.05
N GLU A 388 -12.52 -3.96 -16.24
CA GLU A 388 -12.31 -5.37 -16.55
C GLU A 388 -10.86 -5.61 -16.92
N ARG A 389 -10.30 -6.70 -16.40
CA ARG A 389 -8.94 -7.13 -16.69
C ARG A 389 -8.95 -8.56 -17.21
N TYR A 390 -8.09 -8.85 -18.17
CA TYR A 390 -7.95 -10.21 -18.69
C TYR A 390 -6.95 -10.99 -17.85
N ASN A 391 -7.34 -12.19 -17.42
CA ASN A 391 -6.46 -13.12 -16.72
C ASN A 391 -5.95 -14.19 -17.71
N PRO A 392 -4.65 -14.19 -18.07
CA PRO A 392 -4.11 -15.17 -19.00
C PRO A 392 -3.97 -16.57 -18.37
N PHE A 393 -3.86 -16.67 -17.04
CA PHE A 393 -3.80 -17.95 -16.34
C PHE A 393 -5.15 -18.68 -16.39
N TRP A 394 -6.25 -17.96 -16.16
CA TRP A 394 -7.60 -18.53 -16.12
C TRP A 394 -8.42 -18.36 -17.41
N GLN A 395 -7.83 -17.75 -18.44
CA GLN A 395 -8.42 -17.49 -19.75
C GLN A 395 -9.76 -16.77 -19.70
N ARG A 396 -9.86 -15.74 -18.87
CA ARG A 396 -11.13 -15.04 -18.65
C ARG A 396 -10.96 -13.58 -18.31
N TRP A 397 -11.97 -12.80 -18.65
CA TRP A 397 -12.12 -11.44 -18.18
C TRP A 397 -12.71 -11.45 -16.77
N ILE A 398 -12.06 -10.70 -15.87
CA ILE A 398 -12.51 -10.47 -14.50
C ILE A 398 -13.01 -9.04 -14.39
N THR A 399 -14.24 -8.88 -13.89
CA THR A 399 -14.79 -7.58 -13.55
C THR A 399 -14.36 -7.21 -12.12
N PHE A 400 -13.65 -6.10 -11.99
CA PHE A 400 -13.31 -5.49 -10.70
C PHE A 400 -14.34 -4.43 -10.35
N ALA A 401 -14.89 -4.51 -9.15
CA ALA A 401 -15.89 -3.57 -8.64
C ALA A 401 -15.68 -3.35 -7.14
N SER A 402 -14.66 -2.56 -6.77
CA SER A 402 -14.18 -2.48 -5.39
C SER A 402 -15.24 -1.96 -4.40
N GLN A 403 -16.14 -1.07 -4.84
CA GLN A 403 -17.25 -0.56 -4.01
C GLN A 403 -18.20 -1.67 -3.52
N ARG A 404 -18.29 -2.80 -4.24
CA ARG A 404 -19.15 -3.93 -3.83
C ARG A 404 -18.64 -4.64 -2.58
N GLY A 405 -17.33 -4.55 -2.30
CA GLY A 405 -16.72 -5.15 -1.11
C GLY A 405 -17.32 -4.61 0.19
N SER A 406 -17.66 -3.31 0.21
CA SER A 406 -18.14 -2.58 1.39
C SER A 406 -19.63 -2.81 1.72
N ARG A 407 -20.35 -3.62 0.93
CA ARG A 407 -21.77 -3.91 1.18
C ARG A 407 -21.92 -4.71 2.49
N PRO A 408 -22.84 -4.32 3.40
CA PRO A 408 -23.14 -5.10 4.60
C PRO A 408 -23.47 -6.55 4.25
N TRP A 409 -22.81 -7.49 4.92
CA TRP A 409 -23.06 -8.92 4.78
C TRP A 409 -23.91 -9.42 5.96
N GLU A 410 -25.13 -9.87 5.64
CA GLU A 410 -26.08 -10.46 6.60
C GLU A 410 -26.24 -11.98 6.40
N GLY A 411 -25.46 -12.58 5.49
CA GLY A 411 -25.49 -14.01 5.22
C GLY A 411 -24.66 -14.82 6.23
N ASP A 412 -24.58 -16.12 5.99
CA ASP A 412 -23.82 -17.04 6.83
C ASP A 412 -22.34 -16.62 6.91
N ARG A 413 -21.78 -16.81 8.10
CA ARG A 413 -20.35 -16.65 8.40
C ARG A 413 -19.76 -18.03 8.60
N GLU A 414 -18.58 -18.25 8.05
CA GLU A 414 -17.86 -19.50 8.28
C GLU A 414 -17.50 -19.55 9.76
N ALA A 415 -17.85 -20.66 10.43
CA ALA A 415 -17.23 -20.96 11.71
C ALA A 415 -15.72 -21.00 11.44
N GLY A 416 -14.93 -20.28 12.26
CA GLY A 416 -13.47 -20.41 12.20
C GLY A 416 -13.14 -21.90 12.17
N GLY A 417 -12.42 -22.33 11.13
CA GLY A 417 -12.23 -23.76 10.85
C GLY A 417 -11.79 -24.51 12.10
N ASP A 418 -12.04 -25.81 12.17
CA ASP A 418 -11.60 -26.65 13.30
C ASP A 418 -10.19 -26.21 13.71
N GLY A 419 -10.05 -25.75 14.96
CA GLY A 419 -8.80 -25.18 15.44
C GLY A 419 -7.64 -26.13 15.15
N PRO A 420 -6.40 -25.62 15.01
CA PRO A 420 -5.27 -26.45 14.59
C PRO A 420 -5.23 -27.73 15.43
N SER A 421 -5.20 -28.88 14.76
CA SER A 421 -4.99 -30.14 15.45
C SER A 421 -3.71 -30.02 16.26
N VAL A 422 -3.76 -30.33 17.54
CA VAL A 422 -2.62 -30.18 18.47
C VAL A 422 -1.92 -31.52 18.73
N THR A 423 -2.44 -32.62 18.18
CA THR A 423 -1.86 -33.94 18.36
C THR A 423 -1.02 -34.31 17.14
N SER A 424 0.20 -34.76 17.38
CA SER A 424 1.08 -35.23 16.30
C SER A 424 0.68 -36.59 15.73
N TYR A 425 -0.27 -37.26 16.38
CA TYR A 425 -0.82 -38.53 15.98
C TYR A 425 -2.28 -38.63 16.44
N GLU A 426 -3.15 -39.07 15.54
CA GLU A 426 -4.58 -39.26 15.80
C GLU A 426 -4.96 -40.74 15.55
N PRO A 427 -5.34 -41.53 16.58
CA PRO A 427 -5.63 -42.96 16.44
C PRO A 427 -6.74 -43.29 15.43
N THR A 428 -7.66 -42.35 15.18
CA THR A 428 -8.76 -42.53 14.23
C THR A 428 -8.45 -42.01 12.82
N CYS A 429 -7.32 -41.33 12.63
CA CYS A 429 -6.93 -40.79 11.34
C CYS A 429 -6.42 -41.90 10.42
N TYR A 430 -7.09 -42.09 9.27
CA TYR A 430 -6.70 -43.11 8.29
C TYR A 430 -5.42 -42.78 7.50
N LEU A 431 -4.82 -41.60 7.71
CA LEU A 431 -3.55 -41.19 7.09
C LEU A 431 -2.35 -41.30 8.04
N CYS A 432 -2.56 -41.42 9.36
CA CYS A 432 -1.47 -41.54 10.32
C CYS A 432 -0.67 -42.85 10.14
N PRO A 433 0.62 -42.86 10.47
CA PRO A 433 1.48 -44.05 10.38
C PRO A 433 0.97 -45.17 11.29
N GLY A 434 0.97 -46.41 10.79
CA GLY A 434 0.47 -47.57 11.54
C GLY A 434 -1.07 -47.67 11.65
N ASN A 435 -1.81 -46.65 11.22
CA ASN A 435 -3.28 -46.72 11.23
C ASN A 435 -3.81 -47.50 10.02
N THR A 436 -5.02 -48.03 10.20
CA THR A 436 -5.71 -48.80 9.17
C THR A 436 -6.61 -47.88 8.33
N ARG A 437 -6.48 -47.96 7.02
CA ARG A 437 -7.31 -47.24 6.06
C ARG A 437 -8.69 -47.88 5.92
N THR A 438 -9.58 -47.19 5.21
CA THR A 438 -10.96 -47.65 4.97
C THR A 438 -11.03 -48.99 4.24
N THR A 439 -10.03 -49.30 3.41
CA THR A 439 -9.88 -50.58 2.71
C THR A 439 -9.30 -51.71 3.56
N GLY A 440 -8.89 -51.44 4.81
CA GLY A 440 -8.25 -52.41 5.70
C GLY A 440 -6.72 -52.48 5.57
N ILE A 441 -6.12 -51.69 4.68
CA ILE A 441 -4.67 -51.60 4.51
C ILE A 441 -4.06 -50.81 5.68
N VAL A 442 -2.99 -51.33 6.28
CA VAL A 442 -2.26 -50.65 7.37
C VAL A 442 -1.17 -49.77 6.76
N ASN A 443 -1.16 -48.49 7.12
CA ASN A 443 -0.13 -47.56 6.70
C ASN A 443 1.23 -47.96 7.29
N PRO A 444 2.33 -47.87 6.53
CA PRO A 444 3.67 -48.08 7.08
C PRO A 444 4.01 -47.02 8.13
N ASP A 445 5.05 -47.27 8.94
CA ASP A 445 5.65 -46.24 9.80
C ASP A 445 6.58 -45.34 8.96
N TYR A 446 5.97 -44.54 8.09
CA TYR A 446 6.68 -43.59 7.24
C TYR A 446 7.26 -42.43 8.05
N VAL A 447 8.40 -41.88 7.59
CA VAL A 447 9.14 -40.84 8.32
C VAL A 447 8.89 -39.45 7.74
N HIS A 448 8.90 -39.33 6.42
CA HIS A 448 8.71 -38.07 5.70
C HIS A 448 7.33 -38.07 5.01
N THR A 449 7.32 -38.20 3.68
CA THR A 449 6.12 -38.33 2.87
C THR A 449 5.72 -39.80 2.68
N TYR A 450 4.43 -40.04 2.39
CA TYR A 450 3.93 -41.36 2.03
C TYR A 450 2.91 -41.25 0.90
N VAL A 451 3.19 -41.94 -0.22
CA VAL A 451 2.32 -41.96 -1.40
C VAL A 451 1.64 -43.32 -1.52
N PHE A 452 0.34 -43.33 -1.78
CA PHE A 452 -0.42 -44.54 -2.04
C PHE A 452 -1.62 -44.30 -2.96
N GLU A 453 -2.09 -45.35 -3.63
CA GLU A 453 -3.30 -45.31 -4.46
C GLU A 453 -4.53 -44.97 -3.60
N ASN A 454 -5.35 -44.05 -4.07
CA ASN A 454 -6.54 -43.60 -3.35
C ASN A 454 -7.52 -44.78 -3.17
N ASP A 455 -7.98 -45.01 -1.95
CA ASP A 455 -8.97 -46.04 -1.61
C ASP A 455 -10.32 -45.83 -2.36
N PHE A 456 -10.63 -44.59 -2.75
CA PHE A 456 -11.84 -44.20 -3.49
C PHE A 456 -11.47 -43.35 -4.73
N PRO A 457 -10.88 -43.96 -5.77
CA PRO A 457 -10.39 -43.21 -6.91
C PRO A 457 -11.54 -42.64 -7.75
N SER A 458 -11.37 -41.42 -8.25
CA SER A 458 -12.33 -40.77 -9.17
C SER A 458 -12.12 -41.20 -10.62
N LEU A 459 -10.94 -41.76 -10.93
CA LEU A 459 -10.56 -42.29 -12.23
C LEU A 459 -10.55 -43.82 -12.17
N SER A 460 -10.82 -44.46 -13.31
CA SER A 460 -10.92 -45.90 -13.42
C SER A 460 -9.85 -46.47 -14.37
N GLY A 461 -9.78 -47.80 -14.44
CA GLY A 461 -9.02 -48.46 -15.50
C GLY A 461 -9.59 -48.15 -16.91
N PRO A 462 -8.78 -48.33 -17.97
CA PRO A 462 -9.15 -48.00 -19.35
C PRO A 462 -10.29 -48.87 -19.90
N ASP A 463 -10.48 -50.07 -19.36
CA ASP A 463 -11.44 -51.07 -19.86
C ASP A 463 -12.85 -50.96 -19.27
N VAL A 464 -13.17 -49.88 -18.54
CA VAL A 464 -14.51 -49.72 -17.96
C VAL A 464 -15.54 -49.41 -19.07
N PRO A 465 -16.65 -50.18 -19.18
CA PRO A 465 -17.66 -49.95 -20.20
C PRO A 465 -18.33 -48.58 -20.07
N VAL A 466 -18.53 -47.91 -21.22
CA VAL A 466 -19.18 -46.61 -21.30
C VAL A 466 -20.66 -46.77 -21.64
N SER A 467 -21.51 -45.91 -21.06
CA SER A 467 -22.95 -45.91 -21.36
C SER A 467 -23.23 -45.50 -22.80
N ALA A 468 -24.17 -46.18 -23.47
CA ALA A 468 -24.71 -45.72 -24.73
C ALA A 468 -25.54 -44.44 -24.51
N VAL A 469 -25.28 -43.42 -25.31
CA VAL A 469 -25.93 -42.10 -25.18
C VAL A 469 -26.62 -41.67 -26.47
N GLY A 470 -27.70 -40.92 -26.34
CA GLY A 470 -28.47 -40.40 -27.47
C GLY A 470 -27.84 -39.15 -28.12
N ALA A 471 -28.49 -38.61 -29.15
CA ALA A 471 -28.02 -37.42 -29.85
C ALA A 471 -27.86 -36.22 -28.91
N GLY A 472 -26.77 -35.47 -29.07
CA GLY A 472 -26.42 -34.31 -28.25
C GLY A 472 -25.63 -34.64 -26.97
N TYR A 473 -25.43 -35.92 -26.65
CA TYR A 473 -24.64 -36.38 -25.52
C TYR A 473 -23.45 -37.21 -25.98
N ALA A 474 -22.35 -37.14 -25.24
CA ALA A 474 -21.18 -37.96 -25.43
C ALA A 474 -20.78 -38.58 -24.08
N ALA A 475 -20.29 -39.81 -24.10
CA ALA A 475 -19.73 -40.48 -22.95
C ALA A 475 -18.38 -41.08 -23.35
N ARG A 476 -17.40 -41.04 -22.44
CA ARG A 476 -16.07 -41.64 -22.59
C ARG A 476 -15.64 -42.24 -21.26
N THR A 477 -14.69 -43.18 -21.30
CA THR A 477 -14.09 -43.72 -20.08
C THR A 477 -13.32 -42.61 -19.36
N SER A 478 -13.43 -42.56 -18.04
CA SER A 478 -12.63 -41.65 -17.20
C SER A 478 -11.36 -42.36 -16.74
N ALA A 479 -10.49 -42.70 -17.70
CA ALA A 479 -9.30 -43.50 -17.44
C ALA A 479 -8.21 -42.71 -16.71
N GLY A 480 -7.52 -43.34 -15.77
CA GLY A 480 -6.37 -42.74 -15.09
C GLY A 480 -6.07 -43.34 -13.71
N VAL A 481 -5.21 -42.65 -12.96
CA VAL A 481 -4.75 -43.06 -11.62
C VAL A 481 -5.01 -41.92 -10.62
N CYS A 482 -5.50 -42.27 -9.43
CA CYS A 482 -5.64 -41.34 -8.31
C CYS A 482 -4.76 -41.80 -7.15
N GLU A 483 -3.90 -40.92 -6.66
CA GLU A 483 -3.06 -41.17 -5.48
C GLU A 483 -3.27 -40.10 -4.41
N VAL A 484 -2.93 -40.45 -3.17
CA VAL A 484 -2.85 -39.55 -2.02
C VAL A 484 -1.38 -39.43 -1.63
N ILE A 485 -0.90 -38.20 -1.41
CA ILE A 485 0.43 -37.90 -0.89
C ILE A 485 0.25 -37.34 0.51
N VAL A 486 0.66 -38.10 1.53
CA VAL A 486 0.74 -37.61 2.90
C VAL A 486 2.05 -36.83 3.05
N TYR A 487 1.95 -35.58 3.52
CA TYR A 487 3.10 -34.65 3.54
C TYR A 487 4.00 -34.82 4.76
N SER A 488 3.43 -35.26 5.89
CA SER A 488 4.17 -35.45 7.13
C SER A 488 3.56 -36.55 7.96
N ARG A 489 4.38 -37.24 8.76
CA ARG A 489 3.89 -38.14 9.82
C ARG A 489 3.13 -37.42 10.92
N ASP A 490 3.46 -36.14 11.13
CA ASP A 490 2.87 -35.30 12.16
C ASP A 490 1.49 -34.82 11.70
N HIS A 491 0.46 -35.33 12.37
CA HIS A 491 -0.94 -35.01 12.10
C HIS A 491 -1.28 -33.53 12.33
N SER A 492 -0.55 -32.84 13.21
CA SER A 492 -0.74 -31.42 13.51
C SER A 492 -0.04 -30.48 12.54
N ALA A 493 0.86 -31.01 11.70
CA ALA A 493 1.70 -30.21 10.84
C ALA A 493 0.93 -29.59 9.66
N ARG A 494 1.48 -28.51 9.14
CA ARG A 494 0.99 -27.73 8.00
C ARG A 494 2.20 -27.31 7.19
N MET A 495 2.09 -27.11 5.88
CA MET A 495 3.23 -26.59 5.11
C MET A 495 3.72 -25.25 5.67
N SER A 496 2.85 -24.42 6.24
CA SER A 496 3.21 -23.19 6.95
C SER A 496 4.00 -23.42 8.25
N THR A 497 3.92 -24.59 8.89
CA THR A 497 4.60 -24.88 10.18
C THR A 497 5.67 -25.96 10.08
N MET A 498 5.72 -26.71 8.97
CA MET A 498 6.77 -27.70 8.70
C MET A 498 8.10 -27.00 8.54
N PRO A 499 9.22 -27.61 8.98
CA PRO A 499 10.54 -27.10 8.64
C PRO A 499 10.80 -27.21 7.12
N ILE A 500 11.75 -26.41 6.60
CA ILE A 500 12.00 -26.31 5.16
C ILE A 500 12.40 -27.66 4.54
N ASP A 501 13.20 -28.46 5.25
CA ASP A 501 13.55 -29.83 4.85
C ASP A 501 12.32 -30.74 4.72
N GLY A 502 11.34 -30.58 5.62
CA GLY A 502 10.05 -31.25 5.53
C GLY A 502 9.27 -30.89 4.26
N ILE A 503 9.26 -29.61 3.88
CA ILE A 503 8.61 -29.14 2.65
C ILE A 503 9.40 -29.58 1.42
N ALA A 504 10.73 -29.60 1.47
CA ALA A 504 11.57 -30.12 0.40
C ALA A 504 11.24 -31.59 0.09
N HIS A 505 11.01 -32.42 1.11
CA HIS A 505 10.52 -33.80 0.90
C HIS A 505 9.13 -33.88 0.25
N VAL A 506 8.27 -32.88 0.48
CA VAL A 506 6.98 -32.76 -0.22
C VAL A 506 7.19 -32.44 -1.69
N VAL A 507 8.08 -31.48 -2.00
CA VAL A 507 8.44 -31.12 -3.38
C VAL A 507 9.06 -32.32 -4.11
N ASP A 508 9.96 -33.06 -3.47
CA ASP A 508 10.54 -34.27 -4.05
C ASP A 508 9.49 -35.35 -4.31
N ALA A 509 8.52 -35.53 -3.41
CA ALA A 509 7.41 -36.45 -3.63
C ALA A 509 6.50 -36.01 -4.79
N TRP A 510 6.32 -34.70 -5.00
CA TRP A 510 5.61 -34.18 -6.17
C TRP A 510 6.35 -34.50 -7.47
N VAL A 511 7.67 -34.29 -7.49
CA VAL A 511 8.53 -34.62 -8.65
C VAL A 511 8.49 -36.12 -8.93
N GLU A 512 8.68 -36.96 -7.92
CA GLU A 512 8.65 -38.42 -8.07
C GLU A 512 7.30 -38.92 -8.59
N ALA A 513 6.19 -38.39 -8.06
CA ALA A 513 4.86 -38.74 -8.52
C ALA A 513 4.63 -38.30 -9.97
N TYR A 514 5.05 -37.09 -10.34
CA TYR A 514 4.97 -36.58 -11.71
C TYR A 514 5.79 -37.45 -12.66
N ASP A 515 7.07 -37.70 -12.37
CA ASP A 515 7.97 -38.49 -13.21
C ASP A 515 7.47 -39.92 -13.41
N ARG A 516 7.03 -40.56 -12.33
CA ARG A 516 6.54 -41.95 -12.40
C ARG A 516 5.24 -42.07 -13.20
N LEU A 517 4.29 -41.16 -12.98
CA LEU A 517 2.97 -41.24 -13.61
C LEU A 517 2.98 -40.72 -15.05
N SER A 518 3.79 -39.70 -15.36
CA SER A 518 3.96 -39.19 -16.72
C SER A 518 4.69 -40.17 -17.64
N ALA A 519 5.47 -41.11 -17.08
CA ALA A 519 6.11 -42.18 -17.84
C ALA A 519 5.13 -43.28 -18.29
N LEU A 520 3.89 -43.30 -17.78
CA LEU A 520 2.86 -44.26 -18.19
C LEU A 520 2.27 -43.87 -19.56
N PRO A 521 2.34 -44.74 -20.59
CA PRO A 521 1.90 -44.40 -21.95
C PRO A 521 0.42 -44.00 -22.08
N GLU A 522 -0.41 -44.44 -21.13
CA GLU A 522 -1.84 -44.14 -21.08
C GLU A 522 -2.17 -42.82 -20.38
N ILE A 523 -1.20 -42.12 -19.80
CA ILE A 523 -1.39 -40.85 -19.06
C ILE A 523 -0.95 -39.67 -19.92
N GLU A 524 -1.89 -38.75 -20.18
CA GLU A 524 -1.61 -37.52 -20.94
C GLU A 524 -1.37 -36.30 -20.05
N TYR A 525 -1.79 -36.34 -18.77
CA TYR A 525 -1.62 -35.22 -17.85
C TYR A 525 -1.62 -35.64 -16.38
N VAL A 526 -0.71 -35.09 -15.59
CA VAL A 526 -0.62 -35.31 -14.14
C VAL A 526 -0.93 -34.02 -13.40
N LEU A 527 -2.04 -34.00 -12.65
CA LEU A 527 -2.42 -32.89 -11.78
C LEU A 527 -2.06 -33.20 -10.34
N ILE A 528 -1.22 -32.39 -9.73
CA ILE A 528 -0.91 -32.44 -8.30
C ILE A 528 -1.63 -31.27 -7.63
N PHE A 529 -2.38 -31.55 -6.56
CA PHE A 529 -3.14 -30.52 -5.85
C PHE A 529 -3.32 -30.82 -4.36
N GLU A 530 -3.61 -29.79 -3.58
CA GLU A 530 -3.99 -29.84 -2.17
C GLU A 530 -5.33 -29.12 -2.01
N ASN A 531 -6.24 -29.71 -1.22
CA ASN A 531 -7.40 -28.99 -0.69
C ASN A 531 -7.26 -28.89 0.82
N ARG A 532 -7.23 -27.67 1.33
CA ARG A 532 -6.99 -27.39 2.74
C ARG A 532 -8.19 -26.68 3.37
N GLY A 533 -8.70 -27.28 4.45
CA GLY A 533 -9.81 -26.73 5.21
C GLY A 533 -11.19 -27.11 4.66
N ALA A 534 -12.19 -27.07 5.55
CA ALA A 534 -13.57 -27.47 5.23
C ALA A 534 -14.22 -26.56 4.17
N VAL A 535 -13.84 -25.28 4.11
CA VAL A 535 -14.31 -24.33 3.08
C VAL A 535 -13.96 -24.83 1.68
N MET A 536 -12.81 -25.51 1.55
CA MET A 536 -12.31 -26.07 0.29
C MET A 536 -12.69 -27.55 0.10
N GLY A 537 -13.63 -28.05 0.90
CA GLY A 537 -14.16 -29.41 0.77
C GLY A 537 -13.26 -30.51 1.33
N ASN A 538 -12.23 -30.17 2.10
CA ASN A 538 -11.40 -31.18 2.77
C ASN A 538 -12.13 -31.75 4.00
N SER A 539 -12.16 -33.08 4.10
CA SER A 539 -12.79 -33.84 5.19
C SER A 539 -11.77 -34.49 6.16
N GLN A 540 -10.47 -34.35 5.90
CA GLN A 540 -9.38 -34.92 6.69
C GLN A 540 -8.31 -33.86 7.01
N LEU A 541 -8.04 -33.65 8.31
CA LEU A 541 -7.16 -32.59 8.79
C LEU A 541 -5.66 -32.92 8.66
N HIS A 542 -5.30 -34.21 8.55
CA HIS A 542 -3.91 -34.62 8.37
C HIS A 542 -3.32 -33.98 7.10
N PRO A 543 -2.10 -33.39 7.12
CA PRO A 543 -1.54 -32.71 5.96
C PRO A 543 -1.30 -33.66 4.79
N HIS A 544 -2.02 -33.46 3.69
CA HIS A 544 -1.93 -34.30 2.50
C HIS A 544 -2.37 -33.55 1.24
N GLY A 545 -1.89 -34.01 0.10
CA GLY A 545 -2.39 -33.66 -1.23
C GLY A 545 -2.84 -34.89 -2.00
N GLN A 546 -3.20 -34.67 -3.25
CA GLN A 546 -3.68 -35.68 -4.16
C GLN A 546 -3.01 -35.54 -5.52
N VAL A 547 -2.88 -36.66 -6.23
CA VAL A 547 -2.40 -36.70 -7.61
C VAL A 547 -3.42 -37.39 -8.48
N TYR A 548 -3.91 -36.68 -9.49
CA TYR A 548 -4.83 -37.21 -10.48
C TYR A 548 -4.10 -37.24 -11.82
N ALA A 549 -3.72 -38.44 -12.24
CA ALA A 549 -3.12 -38.69 -13.54
C ALA A 549 -4.22 -39.09 -14.53
N PHE A 550 -4.51 -38.22 -15.48
CA PHE A 550 -5.59 -38.37 -16.44
C PHE A 550 -5.08 -39.02 -17.73
N GLY A 551 -5.86 -39.98 -18.25
CA GLY A 551 -5.64 -40.51 -19.59
C GLY A 551 -6.09 -39.59 -20.73
N SER A 552 -6.49 -38.35 -20.43
CA SER A 552 -6.71 -37.31 -21.42
C SER A 552 -6.53 -35.92 -20.82
N ILE A 553 -6.03 -34.97 -21.62
CA ILE A 553 -5.88 -33.57 -21.21
C ILE A 553 -7.22 -32.97 -20.73
N PRO A 554 -7.32 -32.46 -19.47
CA PRO A 554 -8.53 -31.83 -18.93
C PRO A 554 -8.97 -30.54 -19.64
N ASP A 555 -10.28 -30.27 -19.64
CA ASP A 555 -10.91 -29.24 -20.48
C ASP A 555 -10.94 -27.82 -19.88
N LEU A 556 -10.75 -27.63 -18.57
CA LEU A 556 -11.17 -26.40 -17.87
C LEU A 556 -10.24 -25.18 -18.01
N MET A 557 -8.99 -25.38 -18.44
CA MET A 557 -7.95 -24.33 -18.51
C MET A 557 -6.78 -24.76 -19.40
N LEU A 558 -6.36 -26.02 -19.27
CA LEU A 558 -5.09 -26.49 -19.81
C LEU A 558 -5.05 -26.50 -21.34
N ARG A 559 -6.15 -26.89 -22.02
CA ARG A 559 -6.20 -26.90 -23.49
C ARG A 559 -5.96 -25.52 -24.11
N GLU A 560 -6.49 -24.47 -23.51
CA GLU A 560 -6.32 -23.11 -23.99
C GLU A 560 -4.91 -22.59 -23.67
N GLN A 561 -4.37 -22.88 -22.47
CA GLN A 561 -2.99 -22.55 -22.15
C GLN A 561 -1.99 -23.19 -23.11
N ILE A 562 -2.19 -24.47 -23.47
CA ILE A 562 -1.35 -25.15 -24.47
C ILE A 562 -1.33 -24.36 -25.79
N GLN A 563 -2.48 -23.90 -26.27
CA GLN A 563 -2.58 -23.09 -27.50
C GLN A 563 -1.95 -21.70 -27.36
N MET A 564 -1.89 -21.14 -26.16
CA MET A 564 -1.19 -19.88 -25.93
C MET A 564 0.31 -20.04 -25.94
N PHE A 565 0.83 -21.08 -25.30
CA PHE A 565 2.27 -21.37 -25.28
C PHE A 565 2.83 -21.62 -26.68
N GLU A 566 2.00 -22.11 -27.63
CA GLU A 566 2.37 -22.17 -29.05
C GLU A 566 2.65 -20.79 -29.68
N LYS A 567 2.16 -19.71 -29.08
CA LYS A 567 2.32 -18.32 -29.55
C LYS A 567 3.32 -17.51 -28.74
N SER A 568 3.25 -17.57 -27.41
CA SER A 568 4.17 -16.89 -26.50
C SER A 568 4.18 -17.49 -25.10
N ASP A 569 5.25 -17.25 -24.34
CA ASP A 569 5.33 -17.57 -22.92
C ASP A 569 4.65 -16.48 -22.09
N PHE A 570 3.32 -16.56 -21.99
CA PHE A 570 2.52 -15.59 -21.24
C PHE A 570 2.84 -15.59 -19.73
N VAL A 571 3.43 -16.67 -19.19
CA VAL A 571 3.84 -16.74 -17.77
C VAL A 571 5.08 -15.88 -17.57
N ALA A 572 6.07 -15.99 -18.46
CA ALA A 572 7.26 -15.14 -18.42
C ALA A 572 6.91 -13.66 -18.64
N GLU A 573 6.03 -13.35 -19.61
CA GLU A 573 5.55 -11.97 -19.87
C GLU A 573 4.83 -11.38 -18.64
N ALA A 574 3.96 -12.16 -18.01
CA ALA A 574 3.26 -11.75 -16.79
C ALA A 574 4.25 -11.56 -15.64
N LEU A 575 5.18 -12.50 -15.43
CA LEU A 575 6.18 -12.44 -14.38
C LEU A 575 7.09 -11.20 -14.52
N GLU A 576 7.57 -10.91 -15.73
CA GLU A 576 8.37 -9.71 -16.00
C GLU A 576 7.59 -8.44 -15.65
N THR A 577 6.33 -8.36 -16.07
CA THR A 577 5.45 -7.22 -15.76
C THR A 577 5.25 -7.05 -14.25
N GLU A 578 5.02 -8.15 -13.53
CA GLU A 578 4.79 -8.11 -12.08
C GLU A 578 6.06 -7.76 -11.30
N LEU A 579 7.23 -8.21 -11.75
CA LEU A 579 8.53 -7.82 -11.17
C LEU A 579 8.87 -6.35 -11.41
N ILE A 580 8.53 -5.81 -12.58
CA ILE A 580 8.73 -4.37 -12.89
C ILE A 580 7.77 -3.49 -12.08
N ASP A 581 6.49 -3.86 -11.97
CA ASP A 581 5.51 -3.11 -11.17
C ASP A 581 5.83 -3.24 -9.67
N GLY A 582 6.07 -4.46 -9.20
CA GLY A 582 6.43 -4.81 -7.82
C GLY A 582 5.26 -4.74 -6.82
N ARG A 583 4.18 -4.00 -7.08
CA ARG A 583 3.10 -3.80 -6.09
C ARG A 583 2.31 -5.06 -5.77
N ARG A 584 2.33 -6.06 -6.65
CA ARG A 584 1.62 -7.34 -6.49
C ARG A 584 2.53 -8.51 -6.18
N VAL A 585 3.84 -8.31 -6.19
CA VAL A 585 4.81 -9.32 -5.73
C VAL A 585 4.67 -9.48 -4.22
N LEU A 586 4.59 -10.73 -3.78
CA LEU A 586 4.52 -11.11 -2.36
C LEU A 586 5.91 -11.44 -1.83
N HIS A 587 6.64 -12.26 -2.58
CA HIS A 587 8.03 -12.61 -2.31
C HIS A 587 8.67 -13.17 -3.59
N ALA A 588 9.96 -12.93 -3.79
CA ALA A 588 10.73 -13.49 -4.88
C ALA A 588 12.13 -13.86 -4.39
N ASN A 589 12.63 -15.01 -4.81
CA ASN A 589 14.00 -15.47 -4.61
C ASN A 589 14.66 -15.75 -5.98
N ASP A 590 15.78 -16.47 -5.98
CA ASP A 590 16.52 -16.74 -7.21
C ASP A 590 15.77 -17.71 -8.14
N GLY A 591 15.10 -18.72 -7.58
CA GLY A 591 14.34 -19.73 -8.33
C GLY A 591 12.90 -19.34 -8.69
N PHE A 592 12.16 -18.68 -7.79
CA PHE A 592 10.70 -18.50 -7.91
C PHE A 592 10.22 -17.10 -7.49
N CYS A 593 9.01 -16.74 -7.95
CA CYS A 593 8.32 -15.53 -7.55
C CYS A 593 6.84 -15.82 -7.26
N ALA A 594 6.37 -15.38 -6.09
CA ALA A 594 4.98 -15.39 -5.67
C ALA A 594 4.36 -14.00 -5.86
N PHE A 595 3.21 -13.92 -6.52
CA PHE A 595 2.50 -12.66 -6.75
C PHE A 595 0.98 -12.85 -6.83
N VAL A 596 0.23 -11.79 -6.53
CA VAL A 596 -1.21 -11.71 -6.81
C VAL A 596 -1.40 -11.32 -8.28
N PRO A 597 -2.06 -12.11 -9.13
CA PRO A 597 -2.19 -11.75 -10.54
C PRO A 597 -2.91 -10.40 -10.75
N PHE A 598 -2.45 -9.59 -11.70
CA PHE A 598 -3.11 -8.33 -12.12
C PHE A 598 -4.63 -8.45 -12.28
N ALA A 599 -5.10 -9.60 -12.78
CA ALA A 599 -6.50 -9.94 -12.97
C ALA A 599 -6.93 -11.13 -12.08
N ALA A 600 -6.57 -11.15 -10.79
CA ALA A 600 -6.97 -12.18 -9.83
C ALA A 600 -8.48 -12.52 -9.89
N TRP A 601 -8.84 -13.80 -10.01
CA TRP A 601 -10.22 -14.25 -10.10
C TRP A 601 -10.89 -14.28 -8.72
N MET A 602 -10.23 -14.85 -7.73
CA MET A 602 -10.63 -14.78 -6.32
C MET A 602 -9.88 -13.66 -5.59
N PRO A 603 -10.41 -13.19 -4.44
CA PRO A 603 -9.80 -12.13 -3.67
C PRO A 603 -8.34 -12.41 -3.32
N TYR A 604 -8.04 -13.61 -2.82
CA TYR A 604 -6.70 -14.03 -2.41
C TYR A 604 -6.11 -15.08 -3.36
N ASP A 605 -6.20 -14.83 -4.67
CA ASP A 605 -5.49 -15.64 -5.66
C ASP A 605 -3.99 -15.29 -5.65
N ILE A 606 -3.16 -16.32 -5.65
CA ILE A 606 -1.70 -16.21 -5.72
C ILE A 606 -1.21 -17.13 -6.83
N CYS A 607 -0.32 -16.61 -7.67
CA CYS A 607 0.46 -17.38 -8.63
C CYS A 607 1.90 -17.45 -8.13
N ILE A 608 2.48 -18.64 -8.14
CA ILE A 608 3.92 -18.87 -7.95
C ILE A 608 4.45 -19.41 -9.27
N ALA A 609 5.42 -18.72 -9.86
CA ALA A 609 6.05 -19.10 -11.11
C ALA A 609 7.58 -19.20 -10.93
N PRO A 610 8.24 -20.18 -11.57
CA PRO A 610 9.69 -20.21 -11.62
C PRO A 610 10.19 -19.03 -12.45
N ARG A 611 11.36 -18.49 -12.09
CA ARG A 611 11.97 -17.37 -12.83
C ARG A 611 12.62 -17.84 -14.13
N ARG A 612 13.11 -19.07 -14.13
CA ARG A 612 13.55 -19.79 -15.33
C ARG A 612 12.38 -20.59 -15.87
N ALA A 613 12.10 -20.44 -17.16
CA ALA A 613 11.08 -21.25 -17.83
C ALA A 613 11.45 -22.75 -17.75
N ILE A 614 10.65 -23.50 -16.98
CA ILE A 614 10.68 -24.95 -16.86
C ILE A 614 9.29 -25.51 -17.12
N GLY A 615 9.18 -26.63 -17.83
CA GLY A 615 7.89 -27.27 -18.12
C GLY A 615 7.30 -28.00 -16.92
N SER A 616 8.16 -28.56 -16.07
CA SER A 616 7.79 -29.25 -14.82
C SER A 616 8.84 -29.04 -13.73
N LEU A 617 8.50 -29.37 -12.49
CA LEU A 617 9.44 -29.36 -11.36
C LEU A 617 10.56 -30.42 -11.50
N SER A 618 10.41 -31.39 -12.39
CA SER A 618 11.47 -32.36 -12.72
C SER A 618 12.69 -31.68 -13.34
N GLU A 619 12.47 -30.57 -14.06
CA GLU A 619 13.53 -29.75 -14.65
C GLU A 619 14.15 -28.74 -13.66
N ALA A 620 13.56 -28.59 -12.47
CA ALA A 620 14.10 -27.73 -11.41
C ALA A 620 15.34 -28.38 -10.78
N THR A 621 16.38 -27.57 -10.60
CA THR A 621 17.59 -27.92 -9.84
C THR A 621 17.28 -28.10 -8.35
N ASP A 622 18.16 -28.78 -7.60
CA ASP A 622 18.01 -28.93 -6.14
C ASP A 622 17.91 -27.58 -5.42
N SER A 623 18.62 -26.57 -5.91
CA SER A 623 18.53 -25.19 -5.40
C SER A 623 17.15 -24.59 -5.66
N GLU A 624 16.64 -24.67 -6.89
CA GLU A 624 15.30 -24.16 -7.23
C GLU A 624 14.20 -24.89 -6.43
N ARG A 625 14.33 -26.20 -6.17
CA ARG A 625 13.38 -26.94 -5.32
C ARG A 625 13.42 -26.46 -3.87
N THR A 626 14.60 -26.12 -3.35
CA THR A 626 14.76 -25.53 -2.02
C THR A 626 14.13 -24.13 -1.97
N ASP A 627 14.39 -23.30 -3.00
CA ASP A 627 13.79 -21.98 -3.16
C ASP A 627 12.25 -22.05 -3.18
N LEU A 628 11.69 -23.07 -3.84
CA LEU A 628 10.24 -23.30 -3.84
C LEU A 628 9.72 -23.65 -2.44
N ALA A 629 10.42 -24.50 -1.70
CA ALA A 629 10.04 -24.89 -0.34
C ALA A 629 10.02 -23.68 0.61
N GLU A 630 11.04 -22.82 0.53
CA GLU A 630 11.12 -21.57 1.29
C GLU A 630 10.00 -20.60 0.93
N LEU A 631 9.78 -20.38 -0.36
CA LEU A 631 8.73 -19.50 -0.86
C LEU A 631 7.33 -19.96 -0.43
N LEU A 632 7.02 -21.25 -0.58
CA LEU A 632 5.75 -21.84 -0.15
C LEU A 632 5.54 -21.65 1.36
N GLN A 633 6.57 -21.91 2.18
CA GLN A 633 6.46 -21.71 3.61
C GLN A 633 6.17 -20.26 3.95
N ALA A 634 6.90 -19.31 3.35
CA ALA A 634 6.75 -17.89 3.62
C ALA A 634 5.34 -17.39 3.26
N VAL A 635 4.84 -17.74 2.06
CA VAL A 635 3.51 -17.35 1.60
C VAL A 635 2.43 -17.96 2.50
N LEU A 636 2.50 -19.26 2.79
CA LEU A 636 1.48 -19.94 3.59
C LEU A 636 1.50 -19.49 5.07
N LYS A 637 2.66 -19.18 5.63
CA LYS A 637 2.77 -18.51 6.95
C LYS A 637 2.09 -17.15 6.94
N GLY A 638 2.33 -16.34 5.91
CA GLY A 638 1.67 -15.05 5.74
C GLY A 638 0.15 -15.17 5.68
N LEU A 639 -0.36 -16.15 4.92
CA LEU A 639 -1.79 -16.44 4.86
C LEU A 639 -2.37 -16.87 6.21
N ASP A 640 -1.66 -17.71 6.98
CA ASP A 640 -2.07 -18.08 8.34
C ASP A 640 -2.13 -16.85 9.28
N SER A 641 -1.20 -15.91 9.13
CA SER A 641 -1.17 -14.67 9.92
C SER A 641 -2.22 -13.64 9.49
N LEU A 642 -2.67 -13.66 8.23
CA LEU A 642 -3.61 -12.69 7.68
C LEU A 642 -4.92 -12.62 8.48
N PHE A 643 -5.41 -13.77 8.96
CA PHE A 643 -6.64 -13.87 9.76
C PHE A 643 -6.41 -14.47 11.15
N ASP A 644 -5.16 -14.54 11.60
CA ASP A 644 -4.76 -15.16 12.89
C ASP A 644 -5.33 -16.58 13.07
N ALA A 645 -5.37 -17.35 11.98
CA ALA A 645 -5.97 -18.69 11.93
C ALA A 645 -5.40 -19.50 10.76
N PRO A 646 -5.42 -20.85 10.82
CA PRO A 646 -5.02 -21.69 9.69
C PRO A 646 -5.81 -21.33 8.42
N TYR A 647 -5.11 -20.86 7.39
CA TYR A 647 -5.74 -20.42 6.16
C TYR A 647 -6.26 -21.61 5.35
N GLN A 648 -7.42 -21.41 4.72
CA GLN A 648 -8.09 -22.44 3.93
C GLN A 648 -7.95 -22.11 2.45
N TYR A 649 -7.33 -23.00 1.68
CA TYR A 649 -6.98 -22.78 0.28
C TYR A 649 -7.02 -24.09 -0.52
N SER A 650 -7.06 -23.95 -1.84
CA SER A 650 -6.72 -25.01 -2.79
C SER A 650 -5.42 -24.61 -3.49
N LEU A 651 -4.49 -25.54 -3.57
CA LEU A 651 -3.22 -25.39 -4.28
C LEU A 651 -3.20 -26.35 -5.46
N ALA A 652 -2.78 -25.90 -6.64
CA ALA A 652 -2.63 -26.76 -7.80
C ALA A 652 -1.32 -26.47 -8.55
N LEU A 653 -0.56 -27.53 -8.86
CA LEU A 653 0.58 -27.50 -9.76
C LEU A 653 0.09 -27.74 -11.19
N ILE A 654 0.32 -26.76 -12.07
CA ILE A 654 0.06 -26.86 -13.50
C ILE A 654 1.40 -26.99 -14.20
N GLN A 655 1.60 -28.11 -14.87
CA GLN A 655 2.87 -28.50 -15.48
C GLN A 655 2.62 -28.94 -16.93
N ALA A 656 3.69 -29.16 -17.69
CA ALA A 656 3.62 -29.64 -19.06
C ALA A 656 2.81 -30.95 -19.13
N PRO A 657 1.95 -31.12 -20.16
CA PRO A 657 1.33 -32.41 -20.46
C PRO A 657 2.36 -33.51 -20.71
N SER A 658 1.99 -34.75 -20.37
CA SER A 658 2.77 -35.96 -20.64
C SER A 658 2.25 -36.69 -21.88
N ASP A 659 1.61 -35.99 -22.81
CA ASP A 659 0.97 -36.53 -24.03
C ASP A 659 1.97 -36.97 -25.12
N GLY A 660 3.27 -37.04 -24.78
CA GLY A 660 4.36 -37.40 -25.68
C GLY A 660 4.70 -36.33 -26.72
N GLN A 661 4.09 -35.15 -26.63
CA GLN A 661 4.38 -34.03 -27.54
C GLN A 661 5.35 -33.06 -26.87
N ASP A 662 6.41 -32.71 -27.59
CA ASP A 662 7.32 -31.65 -27.18
C ASP A 662 6.64 -30.30 -27.42
N ARG A 663 6.36 -29.58 -26.33
CA ARG A 663 5.61 -28.31 -26.36
C ARG A 663 6.29 -27.30 -25.44
N PRO A 664 6.37 -26.02 -25.84
CA PRO A 664 6.72 -24.98 -24.88
C PRO A 664 5.70 -24.96 -23.75
N PHE A 665 6.18 -24.84 -22.53
CA PHE A 665 5.35 -24.73 -21.34
C PHE A 665 6.14 -24.06 -20.23
N HIS A 666 5.44 -23.39 -19.34
CA HIS A 666 6.02 -22.77 -18.16
C HIS A 666 5.17 -23.17 -16.95
N ALA A 667 5.76 -23.98 -16.07
CA ALA A 667 5.10 -24.50 -14.89
C ALA A 667 4.66 -23.35 -13.96
N GLN A 668 3.57 -23.59 -13.25
CA GLN A 668 2.96 -22.59 -12.38
C GLN A 668 2.22 -23.28 -11.23
N ILE A 669 2.20 -22.64 -10.07
CA ILE A 669 1.48 -23.08 -8.89
C ILE A 669 0.44 -22.02 -8.55
N HIS A 670 -0.81 -22.43 -8.46
CA HIS A 670 -1.91 -21.54 -8.09
C HIS A 670 -2.37 -21.86 -6.68
N ILE A 671 -2.43 -20.85 -5.83
CA ILE A 671 -3.08 -20.92 -4.51
C ILE A 671 -4.32 -20.03 -4.59
N THR A 672 -5.50 -20.60 -4.33
CA THR A 672 -6.78 -19.88 -4.39
C THR A 672 -7.65 -20.21 -3.18
N SER A 673 -8.55 -19.31 -2.83
CA SER A 673 -9.48 -19.50 -1.71
C SER A 673 -10.86 -18.97 -2.06
N LEU A 674 -11.87 -19.62 -1.48
CA LEU A 674 -13.24 -19.10 -1.45
C LEU A 674 -13.41 -18.05 -0.34
N LEU A 675 -12.39 -17.73 0.45
CA LEU A 675 -12.47 -16.67 1.45
C LEU A 675 -12.32 -15.29 0.80
N ARG A 676 -13.06 -14.31 1.32
CA ARG A 676 -12.91 -12.87 1.00
C ARG A 676 -12.65 -12.01 2.23
N GLY A 677 -12.54 -12.64 3.39
CA GLY A 677 -12.29 -12.09 4.71
C GLY A 677 -12.16 -13.23 5.72
N PRO A 678 -11.95 -12.94 7.01
CA PRO A 678 -11.67 -13.95 8.04
C PRO A 678 -12.73 -15.06 8.14
N ASP A 679 -14.01 -14.68 8.08
CA ASP A 679 -15.17 -15.55 8.24
C ASP A 679 -16.18 -15.42 7.07
N ILE A 680 -15.78 -14.77 5.98
CA ILE A 680 -16.68 -14.45 4.87
C ILE A 680 -16.25 -15.17 3.60
N ARG A 681 -17.17 -15.95 3.04
CA ARG A 681 -16.98 -16.65 1.76
C ARG A 681 -17.36 -15.77 0.56
N LYS A 682 -16.53 -15.80 -0.49
CA LYS A 682 -16.93 -15.49 -1.88
C LYS A 682 -17.75 -16.65 -2.43
N HIS A 683 -18.98 -16.36 -2.84
CA HIS A 683 -19.85 -17.33 -3.49
C HIS A 683 -19.65 -17.25 -5.00
N VAL A 684 -19.16 -18.34 -5.61
CA VAL A 684 -19.02 -18.46 -7.07
C VAL A 684 -20.39 -18.87 -7.64
N VAL A 685 -21.26 -17.89 -7.84
CA VAL A 685 -22.65 -18.08 -8.25
C VAL A 685 -23.10 -17.02 -9.24
N GLY A 686 -24.27 -17.18 -9.85
CA GLY A 686 -24.89 -16.14 -10.67
C GLY A 686 -23.99 -15.71 -11.83
N ALA A 687 -23.50 -14.48 -11.79
CA ALA A 687 -22.62 -13.94 -12.81
C ALA A 687 -21.30 -14.73 -12.95
N ASP A 688 -20.73 -15.26 -11.87
CA ASP A 688 -19.50 -16.06 -11.95
C ASP A 688 -19.70 -17.38 -12.72
N ILE A 689 -20.92 -17.97 -12.68
CA ILE A 689 -21.24 -19.23 -13.39
C ILE A 689 -21.77 -18.95 -14.81
N PHE A 690 -22.68 -17.98 -14.95
CA PHE A 690 -23.45 -17.77 -16.18
C PHE A 690 -23.03 -16.54 -16.98
N GLY A 691 -22.05 -15.78 -16.49
CA GLY A 691 -21.63 -14.51 -17.07
C GLY A 691 -20.12 -14.30 -16.95
N ARG A 692 -19.73 -13.20 -16.30
CA ARG A 692 -18.33 -12.86 -16.05
C ARG A 692 -18.01 -12.99 -14.58
N SER A 693 -16.80 -13.44 -14.30
CA SER A 693 -16.31 -13.54 -12.94
C SER A 693 -16.13 -12.15 -12.32
N VAL A 694 -16.54 -12.00 -11.07
CA VAL A 694 -16.50 -10.70 -10.37
C VAL A 694 -15.56 -10.80 -9.18
N ASN A 695 -14.58 -9.91 -9.11
CA ASN A 695 -13.73 -9.76 -7.94
C ASN A 695 -14.02 -8.41 -7.25
N PRO A 696 -14.53 -8.41 -6.00
CA PRO A 696 -14.81 -7.17 -5.27
C PRO A 696 -13.56 -6.58 -4.61
N SER A 697 -12.39 -7.21 -4.72
CA SER A 697 -11.13 -6.75 -4.12
C SER A 697 -10.18 -6.20 -5.17
N ASP A 698 -9.49 -5.11 -4.86
CA ASP A 698 -8.33 -4.65 -5.64
C ASP A 698 -7.14 -5.59 -5.39
N PRO A 699 -6.57 -6.24 -6.44
CA PRO A 699 -5.38 -7.08 -6.32
C PRO A 699 -4.18 -6.40 -5.66
N ASN A 700 -4.01 -5.08 -5.85
CA ASN A 700 -2.89 -4.35 -5.23
C ASN A 700 -3.06 -4.25 -3.71
N ILE A 701 -4.28 -3.99 -3.25
CA ILE A 701 -4.61 -3.94 -1.82
C ILE A 701 -4.46 -5.34 -1.22
N THR A 702 -4.95 -6.38 -1.90
CA THR A 702 -4.79 -7.76 -1.44
C THR A 702 -3.33 -8.18 -1.35
N ALA A 703 -2.49 -7.82 -2.32
CA ALA A 703 -1.07 -8.09 -2.21
C ALA A 703 -0.42 -7.38 -1.01
N ALA A 704 -0.83 -6.14 -0.72
CA ALA A 704 -0.37 -5.41 0.46
C ALA A 704 -0.84 -6.02 1.78
N GLU A 705 -2.09 -6.51 1.85
CA GLU A 705 -2.60 -7.26 3.01
C GLU A 705 -1.74 -8.49 3.30
N ILE A 706 -1.45 -9.29 2.26
CA ILE A 706 -0.66 -10.52 2.39
C ILE A 706 0.78 -10.18 2.78
N ARG A 707 1.44 -9.23 2.10
CA ARG A 707 2.81 -8.80 2.45
C ARG A 707 2.91 -8.34 3.89
N ARG A 708 1.96 -7.53 4.34
CA ARG A 708 1.92 -7.08 5.74
C ARG A 708 1.84 -8.25 6.71
N ALA A 709 0.98 -9.23 6.45
CA ALA A 709 0.86 -10.43 7.27
C ALA A 709 2.16 -11.26 7.27
N MET A 710 2.83 -11.37 6.12
CA MET A 710 4.15 -12.03 6.01
C MET A 710 5.21 -11.33 6.87
N SER A 711 5.31 -10.00 6.79
CA SER A 711 6.26 -9.18 7.58
C SER A 711 6.02 -9.33 9.09
N GLN A 712 4.76 -9.35 9.53
CA GLN A 712 4.42 -9.60 10.93
C GLN A 712 4.82 -11.02 11.40
N SER A 713 4.60 -12.03 10.57
CA SER A 713 4.87 -13.44 10.90
C SER A 713 6.37 -13.76 11.03
N THR A 714 7.21 -13.02 10.31
CA THR A 714 8.67 -13.22 10.26
C THR A 714 9.42 -12.36 11.28
N GLY A 715 8.74 -11.45 11.98
CA GLY A 715 9.37 -10.45 12.83
C GLY A 715 10.21 -9.43 12.06
N MET A 716 10.11 -9.42 10.73
CA MET A 716 10.75 -8.44 9.85
C MET A 716 9.83 -7.22 9.75
N SER A 717 10.11 -6.16 10.52
CA SER A 717 9.56 -4.85 10.18
C SER A 717 10.09 -4.45 8.80
N GLU A 718 9.25 -3.94 7.90
CA GLU A 718 9.61 -3.46 6.55
C GLU A 718 10.64 -2.31 6.52
N ALA A 719 11.17 -1.91 7.68
CA ALA A 719 12.32 -1.02 7.78
C ALA A 719 13.62 -1.78 7.42
N GLY A 720 13.91 -1.96 6.13
CA GLY A 720 15.20 -2.51 5.72
C GLY A 720 15.29 -3.04 4.29
N ALA A 721 14.84 -2.29 3.30
CA ALA A 721 15.31 -2.44 1.92
C ALA A 721 16.35 -1.35 1.60
N ASP A 722 17.38 -1.20 2.44
CA ASP A 722 18.66 -0.63 2.02
C ASP A 722 19.35 -1.71 1.16
N VAL A 723 19.05 -1.72 -0.14
CA VAL A 723 19.92 -2.36 -1.12
C VAL A 723 21.06 -1.38 -1.35
N GLY A 724 22.25 -1.75 -0.87
CA GLY A 724 23.43 -0.88 -0.81
C GLY A 724 24.04 -0.46 -2.14
#